data_AF-A0A1Q3A939-F1
#
_entry.id   AF-A0A1Q3A939-F1
#
_cell.length_a   1.000
_cell.length_b   1.000
_cell.length_c   1.000
_cell.angle_alpha   90.00
_cell.angle_beta   90.00
_cell.angle_gamma   90.00
#
_symmetry.space_group_name_H-M   'P 1'
#
loop_
_entity.id
_entity.type
_entity.pdbx_description
1 polymer ?
#
loop_
_entity_poly.entity_id
_entity_poly.type
_entity_poly.pdbx_seq_one_letter_code
_entity_poly.pdbx_strand_id
1 'polypeptide(L)'
;MGDRLEQEVFQLIEKSNFKACNAKINDWKRKYPSSTYIWVLETYVRYRQSPSKFNYDLSLGQFFGLQGTQITSDLRALKLLHDMFLEMQKYDEALHIYEKANFKYPSFEVAYEWFCKSLDDGNYKMMARACQQMAKLNNDGMNQSIRSRDYKFWYAICTIALFKFQRSKVNAAEEKLLPQLALRSLESQKPFKSTQEIIVYCYVCQELFSDKSQEIVDAIWPQLNQSLDLYCKNFLIRHINDDSKMLEACKSMLNRIDDFELLCKLTEAAHNLSWNKKDVIQLVDSSVGDSRNTRLCRLEIDLKFDNEIGRESLTHYLSKYHNKPCCPHDLSHFKDQLNEQMVEEVFHSCKPHDVIHDTNAFKLGFLPTDSVTAFQKHKSTLVNQAKTDYSTLSGFIMDVVQGLVIGKEPTLNNVLLALSVLENYQNDDPFNYETSVWIIALYMHLGLVPAAYSRYLDLKVKNLQNDSVNFILYSRFATLFPQKEHDYLRKFRTENYRLYSVSGHRLPQFIHIAMERRAYSKLLGMFEFKDRIVKSSMKWMNLLEELQLARLCNDKRHALLSQLTRSQRELELVDVHKNFSDNRDWAILGTNIDPKSLPAALKYLDINQDYISLKTVLECIIELVPSAQQDSRVDEFLSKTLNGKDLETTLNASLTPTEIWTFKIFYDLYKNDGAQLGDLLNQAEPIASSSWRLTHDYLTKLSTLKTLDNFKRVKDKQLKQLIKNQIHQLRDRCDQVYEDYTNQLVKASEELNKGSNRTLLDKLGYVPLSSSSLQSPLLTVLKTVRNL
;
A
#
# COMPACT_ATOMS: atom_id res chain seq x y z
N MET A 1 37.41 -19.78 -5.49
CA MET A 1 38.49 -18.84 -5.85
C MET A 1 38.03 -17.73 -6.82
N GLY A 2 37.10 -18.00 -7.75
CA GLY A 2 36.50 -16.96 -8.62
C GLY A 2 35.74 -15.86 -7.86
N ASP A 3 34.90 -16.26 -6.90
CA ASP A 3 33.98 -15.33 -6.20
C ASP A 3 34.70 -14.24 -5.38
N ARG A 4 35.87 -14.55 -4.81
CA ARG A 4 36.65 -13.58 -4.01
C ARG A 4 37.22 -12.45 -4.87
N LEU A 5 37.75 -12.80 -6.04
CA LEU A 5 38.34 -11.85 -6.97
C LEU A 5 37.24 -11.06 -7.73
N GLU A 6 36.09 -11.67 -8.00
CA GLU A 6 34.88 -10.99 -8.45
C GLU A 6 34.43 -9.92 -7.44
N GLN A 7 34.27 -10.30 -6.17
CA GLN A 7 33.94 -9.36 -5.10
C GLN A 7 34.96 -8.21 -5.00
N GLU A 8 36.25 -8.51 -5.14
CA GLU A 8 37.28 -7.49 -5.16
C GLU A 8 37.14 -6.52 -6.35
N VAL A 9 36.76 -6.99 -7.54
CA VAL A 9 36.49 -6.11 -8.70
C VAL A 9 35.26 -5.24 -8.42
N PHE A 10 34.16 -5.80 -7.94
CA PHE A 10 32.96 -5.02 -7.61
C PHE A 10 33.21 -3.98 -6.50
N GLN A 11 33.98 -4.32 -5.47
CA GLN A 11 34.40 -3.35 -4.44
C GLN A 11 35.25 -2.22 -5.02
N LEU A 12 36.10 -2.50 -6.02
CA LEU A 12 36.87 -1.47 -6.69
C LEU A 12 36.00 -0.59 -7.60
N ILE A 13 34.95 -1.14 -8.23
CA ILE A 13 33.93 -0.38 -8.97
C ILE A 13 33.19 0.56 -8.02
N GLU A 14 32.75 0.09 -6.85
CA GLU A 14 32.09 0.91 -5.83
C GLU A 14 32.99 2.07 -5.35
N LYS A 15 34.29 1.81 -5.21
CA LYS A 15 35.30 2.83 -4.87
C LYS A 15 35.72 3.70 -6.06
N SER A 16 35.15 3.48 -7.25
CA SER A 16 35.53 4.17 -8.49
C SER A 16 37.02 4.05 -8.84
N ASN A 17 37.69 2.98 -8.40
CA ASN A 17 39.12 2.72 -8.68
C ASN A 17 39.28 1.85 -9.93
N PHE A 18 38.90 2.41 -11.08
CA PHE A 18 38.88 1.70 -12.36
C PHE A 18 40.27 1.28 -12.86
N LYS A 19 41.34 1.98 -12.45
CA LYS A 19 42.73 1.59 -12.77
C LYS A 19 43.06 0.21 -12.18
N ALA A 20 42.75 0.02 -10.89
CA ALA A 20 42.95 -1.27 -10.24
C ALA A 20 41.98 -2.35 -10.74
N CYS A 21 40.73 -1.99 -11.08
CA CYS A 21 39.79 -2.91 -11.74
C CYS A 21 40.38 -3.48 -13.03
N ASN A 22 40.84 -2.60 -13.92
CA ASN A 22 41.36 -2.97 -15.23
C ASN A 22 42.63 -3.82 -15.11
N ALA A 23 43.50 -3.53 -14.14
CA ALA A 23 44.68 -4.37 -13.87
C ALA A 23 44.28 -5.80 -13.49
N LYS A 24 43.33 -5.97 -12.55
CA LYS A 24 42.85 -7.29 -12.13
C LYS A 24 42.13 -8.04 -13.25
N ILE A 25 41.30 -7.35 -14.03
CA ILE A 25 40.60 -7.95 -15.18
C ILE A 25 41.60 -8.42 -16.23
N ASN A 26 42.66 -7.66 -16.50
CA ASN A 26 43.72 -8.08 -17.42
C ASN A 26 44.45 -9.33 -16.94
N ASP A 27 44.77 -9.42 -15.64
CA ASP A 27 45.38 -10.63 -15.06
C ASP A 27 44.45 -11.85 -15.16
N TRP A 28 43.14 -11.63 -14.97
CA TRP A 28 42.09 -12.64 -15.14
C TRP A 28 41.96 -13.09 -16.60
N LYS A 29 41.94 -12.15 -17.54
CA LYS A 29 41.86 -12.41 -18.97
C LYS A 29 43.08 -13.19 -19.49
N ARG A 30 44.27 -12.93 -18.94
CA ARG A 30 45.48 -13.73 -19.24
C ARG A 30 45.34 -15.19 -18.79
N LYS A 31 44.68 -15.45 -17.66
CA LYS A 31 44.46 -16.80 -17.12
C LYS A 31 43.33 -17.54 -17.81
N TYR A 32 42.28 -16.83 -18.23
CA TYR A 32 41.06 -17.41 -18.83
C TYR A 32 40.61 -16.60 -20.06
N PRO A 33 41.37 -16.64 -21.17
CA PRO A 33 41.15 -15.74 -22.32
C PRO A 33 39.84 -15.97 -23.08
N SER A 34 39.26 -17.17 -22.98
CA SER A 34 38.00 -17.54 -23.65
C SER A 34 36.75 -17.37 -22.77
N SER A 35 36.90 -16.84 -21.54
CA SER A 35 35.77 -16.69 -20.61
C SER A 35 34.83 -15.57 -21.05
N THR A 36 33.59 -15.91 -21.39
CA THR A 36 32.55 -14.93 -21.70
C THR A 36 32.29 -14.03 -20.49
N TYR A 37 32.24 -14.58 -19.28
CA TYR A 37 32.01 -13.80 -18.07
C TYR A 37 33.04 -12.67 -17.89
N ILE A 38 34.33 -12.95 -18.12
CA ILE A 38 35.39 -11.92 -17.98
C ILE A 38 35.22 -10.82 -19.03
N TRP A 39 34.84 -11.16 -20.26
CA TRP A 39 34.55 -10.18 -21.31
C TRP A 39 33.36 -9.29 -20.95
N VAL A 40 32.29 -9.87 -20.40
CA VAL A 40 31.12 -9.13 -19.92
C VAL A 40 31.52 -8.21 -18.76
N LEU A 41 32.31 -8.71 -17.80
CA LEU A 41 32.82 -7.94 -16.66
C LEU A 41 33.71 -6.77 -17.10
N GLU A 42 34.59 -6.98 -18.08
CA GLU A 42 35.38 -5.91 -18.70
C GLU A 42 34.48 -4.84 -19.34
N THR A 43 33.43 -5.26 -20.04
CA THR A 43 32.44 -4.36 -20.65
C THR A 43 31.64 -3.59 -19.59
N TYR A 44 31.27 -4.25 -18.49
CA TYR A 44 30.63 -3.61 -17.35
C TYR A 44 31.50 -2.55 -16.70
N VAL A 45 32.78 -2.86 -16.47
CA VAL A 45 33.74 -1.90 -15.91
C VAL A 45 33.89 -0.68 -16.82
N ARG A 46 33.94 -0.87 -18.14
CA ARG A 46 33.95 0.25 -19.11
C ARG A 46 32.68 1.11 -19.01
N TYR A 47 31.52 0.49 -18.91
CA TYR A 47 30.25 1.21 -18.70
C TYR A 47 30.29 2.02 -17.40
N ARG A 48 30.64 1.39 -16.28
CA ARG A 48 30.68 2.04 -14.97
C ARG A 48 31.74 3.16 -14.88
N GLN A 49 32.85 3.03 -15.60
CA GLN A 49 33.90 4.05 -15.65
C GLN A 49 33.44 5.33 -16.37
N SER A 50 32.64 5.21 -17.42
CA SER A 50 32.18 6.37 -18.20
C SER A 50 30.81 6.12 -18.84
N PRO A 51 29.71 6.15 -18.05
CA PRO A 51 28.38 5.80 -18.54
C PRO A 51 27.93 6.66 -19.72
N SER A 52 28.21 7.97 -19.70
CA SER A 52 27.83 8.92 -20.76
C SER A 52 28.57 8.72 -22.08
N LYS A 53 29.71 8.03 -22.07
CA LYS A 53 30.51 7.73 -23.28
C LYS A 53 30.35 6.29 -23.75
N PHE A 54 29.61 5.47 -23.00
CA PHE A 54 29.42 4.07 -23.33
C PHE A 54 28.45 3.93 -24.50
N ASN A 55 28.95 3.44 -25.65
CA ASN A 55 28.10 3.15 -26.79
C ASN A 55 27.51 1.74 -26.63
N TYR A 56 26.22 1.68 -26.29
CA TYR A 56 25.47 0.43 -26.09
C TYR A 56 25.56 -0.49 -27.31
N ASP A 57 25.22 0.02 -28.50
CA ASP A 57 25.09 -0.80 -29.71
C ASP A 57 26.41 -1.47 -30.08
N LEU A 58 27.51 -0.71 -30.06
CA LEU A 58 28.84 -1.21 -30.41
C LEU A 58 29.47 -2.07 -29.31
N SER A 59 29.17 -1.81 -28.03
CA SER A 59 29.87 -2.47 -26.93
C SER A 59 29.13 -3.70 -26.40
N LEU A 60 27.80 -3.76 -26.54
CA LEU A 60 26.96 -4.79 -25.94
C LEU A 60 25.83 -5.26 -26.86
N GLY A 61 25.08 -4.33 -27.46
CA GLY A 61 23.85 -4.60 -28.22
C GLY A 61 24.07 -5.55 -29.40
N GLN A 62 25.09 -5.31 -30.24
CA GLN A 62 25.41 -6.17 -31.40
C GLN A 62 25.84 -7.60 -31.02
N PHE A 63 26.30 -7.80 -29.77
CA PHE A 63 26.76 -9.08 -29.27
C PHE A 63 25.64 -9.82 -28.54
N PHE A 64 25.01 -9.20 -27.55
CA PHE A 64 24.08 -9.87 -26.63
C PHE A 64 22.66 -9.30 -26.62
N GLY A 65 22.37 -8.22 -27.36
CA GLY A 65 21.02 -7.64 -27.42
C GLY A 65 19.99 -8.55 -28.12
N LEU A 66 18.78 -8.03 -28.34
CA LEU A 66 17.69 -8.78 -29.01
C LEU A 66 18.13 -9.38 -30.36
N GLN A 67 18.92 -8.65 -31.14
CA GLN A 67 19.49 -9.11 -32.42
C GLN A 67 20.97 -9.49 -32.33
N GLY A 68 21.51 -9.61 -31.12
CA GLY A 68 22.90 -9.94 -30.87
C GLY A 68 23.31 -11.32 -31.41
N THR A 69 24.55 -11.41 -31.89
CA THR A 69 25.13 -12.60 -32.54
C THR A 69 25.75 -13.62 -31.58
N GLN A 70 26.09 -13.20 -30.36
CA GLN A 70 26.71 -14.04 -29.34
C GLN A 70 25.66 -14.60 -28.39
N ILE A 71 25.84 -15.87 -28.02
CA ILE A 71 24.97 -16.59 -27.08
C ILE A 71 25.89 -17.39 -26.16
N THR A 72 25.65 -17.31 -24.85
CA THR A 72 26.43 -18.02 -23.82
C THR A 72 25.50 -18.79 -22.89
N SER A 73 25.99 -19.91 -22.37
CA SER A 73 25.34 -20.70 -21.32
C SER A 73 26.02 -20.53 -19.95
N ASP A 74 27.04 -19.67 -19.84
CA ASP A 74 27.68 -19.34 -18.56
C ASP A 74 26.72 -18.53 -17.69
N LEU A 75 26.17 -19.16 -16.64
CA LEU A 75 25.19 -18.56 -15.74
C LEU A 75 25.69 -17.26 -15.09
N ARG A 76 27.01 -17.12 -14.82
CA ARG A 76 27.56 -15.88 -14.26
C ARG A 76 27.55 -14.77 -15.29
N ALA A 77 27.87 -15.09 -16.55
CA ALA A 77 27.80 -14.13 -17.64
C ALA A 77 26.35 -13.69 -17.90
N LEU A 78 25.41 -14.63 -17.91
CA LEU A 78 23.98 -14.35 -18.08
C LEU A 78 23.45 -13.45 -16.95
N LYS A 79 23.80 -13.73 -15.69
CA LYS A 79 23.42 -12.89 -14.55
C LYS A 79 23.96 -11.46 -14.68
N LEU A 80 25.25 -11.31 -14.99
CA LEU A 80 25.84 -9.98 -15.14
C LEU A 80 25.26 -9.22 -16.35
N LEU A 81 24.99 -9.91 -17.45
CA LEU A 81 24.32 -9.31 -18.61
C LEU A 81 22.91 -8.84 -18.24
N HIS A 82 22.12 -9.64 -17.51
CA HIS A 82 20.80 -9.27 -17.01
C HIS A 82 20.87 -7.99 -16.16
N ASP A 83 21.74 -7.96 -15.15
CA ASP A 83 21.95 -6.80 -14.29
C ASP A 83 22.36 -5.54 -15.11
N MET A 84 23.24 -5.71 -16.10
CA MET A 84 23.66 -4.64 -17.02
C MET A 84 22.51 -4.09 -17.86
N PHE A 85 21.70 -4.96 -18.45
CA PHE A 85 20.56 -4.55 -19.27
C PHE A 85 19.51 -3.82 -18.41
N LEU A 86 19.24 -4.29 -17.19
CA LEU A 86 18.38 -3.57 -16.24
C LEU A 86 18.95 -2.20 -15.88
N GLU A 87 20.26 -2.09 -15.64
CA GLU A 87 20.91 -0.80 -15.37
C GLU A 87 20.76 0.19 -16.53
N MET A 88 20.80 -0.32 -17.76
CA MET A 88 20.63 0.45 -19.00
C MET A 88 19.16 0.61 -19.43
N GLN A 89 18.19 0.16 -18.62
CA GLN A 89 16.74 0.21 -18.92
C GLN A 89 16.35 -0.55 -20.21
N LYS A 90 17.10 -1.60 -20.53
CA LYS A 90 16.88 -2.52 -21.66
C LYS A 90 16.15 -3.77 -21.17
N TYR A 91 14.90 -3.57 -20.73
CA TYR A 91 14.15 -4.58 -19.99
C TYR A 91 13.82 -5.82 -20.82
N ASP A 92 13.55 -5.66 -22.12
CA ASP A 92 13.24 -6.78 -23.00
C ASP A 92 14.49 -7.66 -23.21
N GLU A 93 15.67 -7.06 -23.35
CA GLU A 93 16.94 -7.76 -23.49
C GLU A 93 17.33 -8.56 -22.24
N ALA A 94 17.05 -8.02 -21.05
CA ALA A 94 17.52 -8.56 -19.79
C ALA A 94 17.14 -10.04 -19.59
N LEU A 95 15.91 -10.43 -19.93
CA LEU A 95 15.46 -11.82 -19.84
C LEU A 95 15.63 -12.61 -21.15
N HIS A 96 15.73 -11.93 -22.30
CA HIS A 96 15.83 -12.59 -23.60
C HIS A 96 17.16 -13.33 -23.80
N ILE A 97 18.24 -12.90 -23.14
CA ILE A 97 19.51 -13.63 -23.15
C ILE A 97 19.38 -15.06 -22.61
N TYR A 98 18.55 -15.28 -21.60
CA TYR A 98 18.30 -16.60 -21.03
C TYR A 98 17.48 -17.46 -21.99
N GLU A 99 16.48 -16.86 -22.64
CA GLU A 99 15.69 -17.53 -23.68
C GLU A 99 16.60 -18.02 -24.82
N LYS A 100 17.45 -17.14 -25.38
CA LYS A 100 18.44 -17.50 -26.41
C LYS A 100 19.40 -18.59 -25.94
N ALA A 101 19.93 -18.46 -24.72
CA ALA A 101 20.83 -19.43 -24.12
C ALA A 101 20.16 -20.81 -24.03
N ASN A 102 18.93 -20.88 -23.52
CA ASN A 102 18.20 -22.13 -23.38
C ASN A 102 17.83 -22.75 -24.73
N PHE A 103 17.55 -21.96 -25.77
CA PHE A 103 17.28 -22.52 -27.10
C PHE A 103 18.52 -23.07 -27.79
N LYS A 104 19.67 -22.41 -27.63
CA LYS A 104 20.93 -22.86 -28.25
C LYS A 104 21.62 -23.97 -27.45
N TYR A 105 21.54 -23.89 -26.13
CA TYR A 105 22.15 -24.81 -25.17
C TYR A 105 21.09 -25.26 -24.14
N PRO A 106 20.13 -26.12 -24.53
CA PRO A 106 19.06 -26.53 -23.62
C PRO A 106 19.62 -27.25 -22.39
N SER A 107 19.37 -26.69 -21.21
CA SER A 107 19.70 -27.32 -19.93
C SER A 107 18.71 -26.92 -18.84
N PHE A 108 18.52 -27.82 -17.88
CA PHE A 108 17.61 -27.55 -16.76
C PHE A 108 18.10 -26.36 -15.94
N GLU A 109 19.41 -26.24 -15.74
CA GLU A 109 20.04 -25.17 -14.95
C GLU A 109 19.78 -23.78 -15.58
N VAL A 110 19.89 -23.66 -16.91
CA VAL A 110 19.62 -22.40 -17.61
C VAL A 110 18.12 -22.07 -17.55
N ALA A 111 17.25 -23.05 -17.77
CA ALA A 111 15.80 -22.86 -17.66
C ALA A 111 15.36 -22.46 -16.24
N TYR A 112 15.99 -23.04 -15.22
CA TYR A 112 15.70 -22.75 -13.82
C TYR A 112 16.20 -21.36 -13.41
N GLU A 113 17.42 -20.97 -13.78
CA GLU A 113 17.90 -19.60 -13.54
C GLU A 113 17.06 -18.56 -14.30
N TRP A 114 16.64 -18.87 -15.52
CA TRP A 114 15.71 -18.04 -16.28
C TRP A 114 14.39 -17.84 -15.54
N PHE A 115 13.84 -18.92 -14.96
CA PHE A 115 12.63 -18.85 -14.15
C PHE A 115 12.85 -17.96 -12.91
N CYS A 116 13.93 -18.15 -12.16
CA CYS A 116 14.26 -17.36 -10.97
C CYS A 116 14.38 -15.87 -11.30
N LYS A 117 15.11 -15.52 -12.37
CA LYS A 117 15.24 -14.12 -12.81
C LYS A 117 13.94 -13.53 -13.31
N SER A 118 13.14 -14.30 -14.03
CA SER A 118 11.81 -13.86 -14.45
C SER A 118 10.89 -13.63 -13.25
N LEU A 119 11.02 -14.42 -12.18
CA LEU A 119 10.30 -14.25 -10.92
C LEU A 119 10.77 -13.00 -10.17
N ASP A 120 12.08 -12.74 -10.10
CA ASP A 120 12.65 -11.52 -9.52
C ASP A 120 12.09 -10.27 -10.22
N ASP A 121 12.07 -10.29 -11.55
CA ASP A 121 11.58 -9.18 -12.39
C ASP A 121 10.04 -9.08 -12.42
N GLY A 122 9.32 -10.12 -11.98
CA GLY A 122 7.86 -10.17 -12.09
C GLY A 122 7.35 -10.29 -13.54
N ASN A 123 8.10 -10.98 -14.41
CA ASN A 123 7.73 -11.19 -15.80
C ASN A 123 7.07 -12.57 -15.98
N TYR A 124 5.74 -12.61 -15.84
CA TYR A 124 4.98 -13.87 -15.87
C TYR A 124 5.04 -14.60 -17.21
N LYS A 125 5.21 -13.87 -18.31
CA LYS A 125 5.39 -14.44 -19.66
C LYS A 125 6.68 -15.25 -19.76
N MET A 126 7.79 -14.66 -19.31
CA MET A 126 9.08 -15.36 -19.31
C MET A 126 9.12 -16.49 -18.29
N MET A 127 8.50 -16.31 -17.11
CA MET A 127 8.32 -17.40 -16.13
C MET A 127 7.58 -18.59 -16.74
N ALA A 128 6.47 -18.34 -17.45
CA ALA A 128 5.69 -19.39 -18.09
C ALA A 128 6.51 -20.17 -19.15
N ARG A 129 7.26 -19.44 -20.00
CA ARG A 129 8.15 -20.07 -20.99
C ARG A 129 9.25 -20.90 -20.35
N ALA A 130 9.88 -20.39 -19.29
CA ALA A 130 10.90 -21.12 -18.52
C ALA A 130 10.32 -22.41 -17.91
N CYS A 131 9.11 -22.36 -17.33
CA CYS A 131 8.42 -23.53 -16.78
C CYS A 131 8.19 -24.62 -17.84
N GLN A 132 7.83 -24.25 -19.07
CA GLN A 132 7.66 -25.23 -20.15
C GLN A 132 8.97 -25.94 -20.50
N GLN A 133 10.09 -25.23 -20.46
CA GLN A 133 11.40 -25.81 -20.74
C GLN A 133 11.84 -26.73 -19.59
N MET A 134 11.65 -26.30 -18.33
CA MET A 134 11.90 -27.14 -17.15
C MET A 134 11.06 -28.43 -17.20
N ALA A 135 9.78 -28.35 -17.58
CA ALA A 135 8.92 -29.54 -17.70
C ALA A 135 9.42 -30.54 -18.75
N LYS A 136 10.03 -30.06 -19.84
CA LYS A 136 10.58 -30.90 -20.94
C LYS A 136 11.94 -31.51 -20.60
N LEU A 137 12.80 -30.73 -19.93
CA LEU A 137 14.19 -31.10 -19.65
C LEU A 137 14.35 -31.88 -18.35
N ASN A 138 13.35 -31.84 -17.46
CA ASN A 138 13.40 -32.61 -16.23
C ASN A 138 13.26 -34.11 -16.53
N ASN A 139 14.32 -34.87 -16.25
CA ASN A 139 14.28 -36.33 -16.25
C ASN A 139 13.79 -36.77 -14.86
N ASP A 140 12.58 -37.33 -14.79
CA ASP A 140 11.96 -37.86 -13.56
C ASP A 140 12.74 -39.07 -13.01
N GLY A 141 13.95 -38.84 -12.49
CA GLY A 141 14.74 -39.81 -11.73
C GLY A 141 14.21 -39.95 -10.29
N MET A 142 14.42 -41.11 -9.68
CA MET A 142 13.79 -41.54 -8.41
C MET A 142 14.05 -40.69 -7.15
N ASN A 143 14.80 -39.58 -7.20
CA ASN A 143 15.21 -38.82 -6.01
C ASN A 143 14.98 -37.30 -6.08
N GLN A 144 14.06 -36.79 -6.92
CA GLN A 144 13.74 -35.36 -6.97
C GLN A 144 12.45 -35.00 -6.23
N SER A 145 12.50 -33.92 -5.43
CA SER A 145 11.35 -33.37 -4.70
C SER A 145 10.28 -32.78 -5.65
N ILE A 146 10.73 -32.22 -6.78
CA ILE A 146 9.91 -31.59 -7.82
C ILE A 146 9.98 -32.42 -9.10
N ARG A 147 8.84 -32.72 -9.70
CA ARG A 147 8.70 -33.57 -10.90
C ARG A 147 8.35 -32.75 -12.12
N SER A 148 8.52 -33.32 -13.32
CA SER A 148 8.07 -32.70 -14.59
C SER A 148 6.59 -32.22 -14.51
N ARG A 149 5.74 -33.00 -13.84
CA ARG A 149 4.34 -32.65 -13.55
C ARG A 149 4.18 -31.31 -12.84
N ASP A 150 4.99 -31.02 -11.82
CA ASP A 150 4.87 -29.81 -11.01
C ASP A 150 5.11 -28.56 -11.87
N TYR A 151 6.11 -28.59 -12.76
CA TYR A 151 6.40 -27.49 -13.69
C TYR A 151 5.27 -27.22 -14.69
N LYS A 152 4.41 -28.21 -15.00
CA LYS A 152 3.20 -27.98 -15.81
C LYS A 152 2.15 -27.16 -15.06
N PHE A 153 2.03 -27.37 -13.75
CA PHE A 153 1.18 -26.53 -12.90
C PHE A 153 1.77 -25.13 -12.70
N TRP A 154 3.10 -25.02 -12.55
CA TRP A 154 3.77 -23.72 -12.49
C TRP A 154 3.53 -22.94 -13.79
N TYR A 155 3.66 -23.58 -14.95
CA TYR A 155 3.35 -23.00 -16.25
C TYR A 155 1.91 -22.47 -16.31
N ALA A 156 0.92 -23.26 -15.86
CA ALA A 156 -0.47 -22.85 -15.86
C ALA A 156 -0.71 -21.62 -14.95
N ILE A 157 -0.14 -21.62 -13.74
CA ILE A 157 -0.26 -20.52 -12.78
C ILE A 157 0.41 -19.25 -13.31
N CYS A 158 1.60 -19.35 -13.91
CA CYS A 158 2.27 -18.22 -14.54
C CYS A 158 1.45 -17.67 -15.71
N THR A 159 0.80 -18.55 -16.48
CA THR A 159 -0.11 -18.13 -17.57
C THR A 159 -1.32 -17.39 -17.01
N ILE A 160 -1.95 -17.88 -15.94
CA ILE A 160 -3.03 -17.17 -15.25
C ILE A 160 -2.55 -15.79 -14.77
N ALA A 161 -1.39 -15.73 -14.12
CA ALA A 161 -0.82 -14.47 -13.62
C ALA A 161 -0.54 -13.47 -14.75
N LEU A 162 -0.07 -13.93 -15.91
CA LEU A 162 0.13 -13.09 -17.10
C LEU A 162 -1.18 -12.45 -17.54
N PHE A 163 -2.26 -13.22 -17.67
CA PHE A 163 -3.57 -12.70 -18.11
C PHE A 163 -4.24 -11.82 -17.05
N LYS A 164 -4.05 -12.13 -15.77
CA LYS A 164 -4.65 -11.39 -14.66
C LYS A 164 -3.96 -10.05 -14.39
N PHE A 165 -2.62 -10.02 -14.41
CA PHE A 165 -1.84 -8.87 -13.95
C PHE A 165 -1.11 -8.14 -15.08
N GLN A 166 -0.87 -8.78 -16.23
CA GLN A 166 -0.03 -8.25 -17.31
C GLN A 166 -0.64 -8.48 -18.69
N ARG A 167 -1.98 -8.41 -18.82
CA ARG A 167 -2.70 -8.66 -20.07
C ARG A 167 -2.21 -7.80 -21.24
N SER A 168 -1.76 -6.57 -20.96
CA SER A 168 -1.18 -5.66 -21.96
C SER A 168 0.09 -6.19 -22.64
N LYS A 169 0.77 -7.19 -22.06
CA LYS A 169 1.96 -7.85 -22.63
C LYS A 169 1.62 -9.07 -23.51
N VAL A 170 0.33 -9.34 -23.72
CA VAL A 170 -0.18 -10.47 -24.53
C VAL A 170 -0.68 -9.93 -25.87
N ASN A 171 -0.19 -10.49 -26.98
CA ASN A 171 -0.70 -10.12 -28.31
C ASN A 171 -1.95 -10.96 -28.70
N ALA A 172 -2.67 -10.55 -29.75
CA ALA A 172 -3.92 -11.20 -30.16
C ALA A 172 -3.79 -12.70 -30.54
N ALA A 173 -2.61 -13.14 -31.00
CA ALA A 173 -2.36 -14.55 -31.28
C ALA A 173 -2.13 -15.34 -29.99
N GLU A 174 -1.33 -14.79 -29.08
CA GLU A 174 -1.06 -15.34 -27.75
C GLU A 174 -2.32 -15.40 -26.90
N GLU A 175 -3.21 -14.41 -27.02
CA GLU A 175 -4.49 -14.35 -26.31
C GLU A 175 -5.38 -15.55 -26.62
N LYS A 176 -5.31 -16.08 -27.85
CA LYS A 176 -6.04 -17.29 -28.25
C LYS A 176 -5.27 -18.57 -27.92
N LEU A 177 -3.96 -18.57 -28.10
CA LEU A 177 -3.13 -19.78 -28.02
C LEU A 177 -2.78 -20.18 -26.59
N LEU A 178 -2.34 -19.24 -25.75
CA LEU A 178 -1.81 -19.54 -24.41
C LEU A 178 -2.85 -20.19 -23.48
N PRO A 179 -4.13 -19.74 -23.45
CA PRO A 179 -5.17 -20.42 -22.68
C PRO A 179 -5.32 -21.89 -23.06
N GLN A 180 -5.37 -22.19 -24.36
CA GLN A 180 -5.55 -23.55 -24.87
C GLN A 180 -4.36 -24.45 -24.51
N LEU A 181 -3.14 -23.92 -24.58
CA LEU A 181 -1.94 -24.66 -24.19
C LEU A 181 -1.90 -24.94 -22.69
N ALA A 182 -2.27 -23.97 -21.85
CA ALA A 182 -2.37 -24.16 -20.40
C ALA A 182 -3.40 -25.24 -20.05
N LEU A 183 -4.60 -25.17 -20.65
CA LEU A 183 -5.66 -26.15 -20.42
C LEU A 183 -5.23 -27.56 -20.84
N ARG A 184 -4.75 -27.74 -22.08
CA ARG A 184 -4.29 -29.05 -22.58
C ARG A 184 -3.15 -29.62 -21.74
N SER A 185 -2.24 -28.76 -21.27
CA SER A 185 -1.15 -29.16 -20.37
C SER A 185 -1.70 -29.79 -19.10
N LEU A 186 -2.72 -29.19 -18.46
CA LEU A 186 -3.34 -29.72 -17.25
C LEU A 186 -4.25 -30.93 -17.51
N GLU A 187 -4.97 -30.97 -18.63
CA GLU A 187 -5.80 -32.13 -18.98
C GLU A 187 -4.97 -33.40 -19.15
N SER A 188 -3.77 -33.28 -19.74
CA SER A 188 -2.80 -34.38 -19.83
C SER A 188 -2.32 -34.90 -18.47
N GLN A 189 -2.63 -34.18 -17.39
CA GLN A 189 -2.27 -34.53 -16.01
C GLN A 189 -3.41 -35.19 -15.24
N LYS A 190 -4.60 -35.38 -15.81
CA LYS A 190 -5.68 -36.13 -15.14
C LYS A 190 -5.29 -37.62 -14.96
N PRO A 191 -5.73 -38.29 -13.86
CA PRO A 191 -6.48 -37.72 -12.74
C PRO A 191 -5.61 -36.81 -11.87
N PHE A 192 -6.23 -35.77 -11.30
CA PHE A 192 -5.56 -34.87 -10.37
C PHE A 192 -5.28 -35.57 -9.05
N LYS A 193 -4.08 -35.35 -8.50
CA LYS A 193 -3.55 -36.05 -7.32
C LYS A 193 -3.79 -35.30 -6.02
N SER A 194 -4.21 -34.04 -6.09
CA SER A 194 -4.49 -33.20 -4.92
C SER A 194 -5.51 -32.12 -5.23
N THR A 195 -6.12 -31.56 -4.18
CA THR A 195 -7.00 -30.40 -4.27
C THR A 195 -6.30 -29.17 -4.85
N GLN A 196 -4.99 -28.99 -4.58
CA GLN A 196 -4.22 -27.88 -5.16
C GLN A 196 -4.14 -27.95 -6.69
N GLU A 197 -4.03 -29.15 -7.26
CA GLU A 197 -4.04 -29.34 -8.72
C GLU A 197 -5.42 -29.02 -9.32
N ILE A 198 -6.50 -29.40 -8.63
CA ILE A 198 -7.88 -29.07 -9.02
C ILE A 198 -8.10 -27.56 -8.97
N ILE A 199 -7.64 -26.89 -7.91
CA ILE A 199 -7.73 -25.43 -7.78
C ILE A 199 -7.04 -24.74 -8.96
N VAL A 200 -5.85 -25.19 -9.37
CA VAL A 200 -5.15 -24.63 -10.54
C VAL A 200 -5.93 -24.86 -11.83
N TYR A 201 -6.48 -26.06 -12.02
CA TYR A 201 -7.34 -26.35 -13.18
C TYR A 201 -8.59 -25.45 -13.20
N CYS A 202 -9.22 -25.24 -12.04
CA CYS A 202 -10.38 -24.37 -11.92
C CYS A 202 -10.04 -22.91 -12.22
N TYR A 203 -8.89 -22.41 -11.73
CA TYR A 203 -8.41 -21.09 -12.11
C TYR A 203 -8.15 -20.97 -13.62
N VAL A 204 -7.57 -21.99 -14.27
CA VAL A 204 -7.39 -21.96 -15.73
C VAL A 204 -8.74 -21.85 -16.44
N CYS A 205 -9.72 -22.66 -16.03
CA CYS A 205 -11.06 -22.66 -16.63
C CYS A 205 -11.80 -21.32 -16.40
N GLN A 206 -11.75 -20.76 -15.19
CA GLN A 206 -12.46 -19.54 -14.82
C GLN A 206 -11.80 -18.27 -15.38
N GLU A 207 -10.47 -18.16 -15.30
CA GLU A 207 -9.77 -16.91 -15.60
C GLU A 207 -9.42 -16.77 -17.09
N LEU A 208 -9.28 -17.90 -17.82
CA LEU A 208 -8.83 -17.89 -19.21
C LEU A 208 -9.93 -18.24 -20.23
N PHE A 209 -11.10 -18.68 -19.77
CA PHE A 209 -12.24 -19.05 -20.62
C PHE A 209 -13.54 -18.54 -20.02
N SER A 210 -14.55 -18.31 -20.88
CA SER A 210 -15.88 -17.87 -20.45
C SER A 210 -16.91 -19.00 -20.39
N ASP A 211 -16.62 -20.17 -20.97
CA ASP A 211 -17.56 -21.25 -21.25
C ASP A 211 -17.22 -22.57 -20.53
N LYS A 212 -16.33 -22.53 -19.53
CA LYS A 212 -15.78 -23.72 -18.86
C LYS A 212 -16.32 -24.01 -17.46
N SER A 213 -17.53 -23.51 -17.16
CA SER A 213 -18.17 -23.72 -15.85
C SER A 213 -18.45 -25.20 -15.56
N GLN A 214 -18.88 -25.98 -16.57
CA GLN A 214 -19.22 -27.39 -16.35
C GLN A 214 -17.98 -28.22 -15.99
N GLU A 215 -16.83 -27.95 -16.63
CA GLU A 215 -15.57 -28.62 -16.34
C GLU A 215 -15.06 -28.35 -14.92
N ILE A 216 -15.35 -27.16 -14.37
CA ILE A 216 -15.05 -26.82 -12.97
C ILE A 216 -15.92 -27.67 -12.04
N VAL A 217 -17.24 -27.71 -12.29
CA VAL A 217 -18.18 -28.51 -11.51
C VAL A 217 -17.78 -29.98 -11.53
N ASP A 218 -17.52 -30.54 -12.71
CA ASP A 218 -17.15 -31.95 -12.88
C ASP A 218 -15.83 -32.31 -12.19
N ALA A 219 -14.87 -31.38 -12.12
CA ALA A 219 -13.61 -31.60 -11.43
C ALA A 219 -13.75 -31.61 -9.90
N ILE A 220 -14.67 -30.80 -9.35
CA ILE A 220 -14.85 -30.63 -7.90
C ILE A 220 -15.88 -31.62 -7.33
N TRP A 221 -16.96 -31.90 -8.06
CA TRP A 221 -18.11 -32.69 -7.59
C TRP A 221 -17.73 -34.02 -6.93
N PRO A 222 -16.81 -34.84 -7.50
CA PRO A 222 -16.43 -36.12 -6.89
C PRO A 222 -15.78 -35.98 -5.51
N GLN A 223 -15.22 -34.82 -5.18
CA GLN A 223 -14.52 -34.57 -3.92
C GLN A 223 -15.40 -33.96 -2.83
N LEU A 224 -16.59 -33.44 -3.18
CA LEU A 224 -17.49 -32.72 -2.27
C LEU A 224 -17.80 -33.52 -1.00
N ASN A 225 -17.97 -34.83 -1.15
CA ASN A 225 -18.26 -35.74 -0.05
C ASN A 225 -17.00 -36.22 0.71
N GLN A 226 -15.79 -36.07 0.15
CA GLN A 226 -14.54 -36.52 0.76
C GLN A 226 -13.92 -35.45 1.67
N SER A 227 -13.80 -34.21 1.18
CA SER A 227 -13.24 -33.09 1.94
C SER A 227 -13.82 -31.78 1.42
N LEU A 228 -14.03 -30.81 2.33
CA LEU A 228 -14.53 -29.48 1.97
C LEU A 228 -13.38 -28.47 2.00
N ASP A 229 -12.79 -28.19 0.84
CA ASP A 229 -11.85 -27.09 0.66
C ASP A 229 -12.58 -25.81 0.30
N LEU A 230 -12.24 -24.70 0.96
CA LEU A 230 -12.92 -23.41 0.79
C LEU A 230 -12.77 -22.82 -0.62
N TYR A 231 -11.66 -23.06 -1.32
CA TYR A 231 -11.51 -22.61 -2.70
C TYR A 231 -12.43 -23.40 -3.62
N CYS A 232 -12.45 -24.73 -3.47
CA CYS A 232 -13.35 -25.59 -4.23
C CYS A 232 -14.83 -25.26 -3.96
N LYS A 233 -15.21 -24.97 -2.71
CA LYS A 233 -16.54 -24.45 -2.34
C LYS A 233 -16.88 -23.21 -3.19
N ASN A 234 -16.00 -22.20 -3.15
CA ASN A 234 -16.23 -20.92 -3.83
C ASN A 234 -16.29 -21.06 -5.36
N PHE A 235 -15.49 -21.93 -5.96
CA PHE A 235 -15.62 -22.24 -7.39
C PHE A 235 -16.96 -22.92 -7.68
N LEU A 236 -17.32 -23.94 -6.91
CA LEU A 236 -18.51 -24.75 -7.16
C LEU A 236 -19.79 -23.89 -7.14
N ILE A 237 -19.98 -23.06 -6.11
CA ILE A 237 -21.18 -22.23 -5.99
C ILE A 237 -21.28 -21.12 -7.04
N ARG A 238 -20.17 -20.74 -7.68
CA ARG A 238 -20.16 -19.75 -8.76
C ARG A 238 -20.47 -20.34 -10.12
N HIS A 239 -20.25 -21.64 -10.29
CA HIS A 239 -20.28 -22.30 -11.60
C HIS A 239 -21.40 -23.33 -11.77
N ILE A 240 -22.12 -23.71 -10.71
CA ILE A 240 -23.37 -24.47 -10.84
C ILE A 240 -24.48 -23.54 -11.32
N ASN A 241 -25.04 -23.83 -12.50
CA ASN A 241 -26.19 -23.12 -13.06
C ASN A 241 -27.53 -23.84 -12.81
N ASP A 242 -27.51 -25.11 -12.42
CA ASP A 242 -28.70 -25.92 -12.16
C ASP A 242 -29.12 -25.80 -10.70
N ASP A 243 -30.32 -25.28 -10.44
CA ASP A 243 -30.81 -25.04 -9.08
C ASP A 243 -30.94 -26.33 -8.25
N SER A 244 -31.26 -27.46 -8.87
CA SER A 244 -31.36 -28.74 -8.15
C SER A 244 -29.98 -29.21 -7.66
N LYS A 245 -28.96 -29.10 -8.52
CA LYS A 245 -27.57 -29.37 -8.14
C LYS A 245 -27.05 -28.36 -7.12
N MET A 246 -27.43 -27.08 -7.24
CA MET A 246 -27.05 -26.05 -6.27
C MET A 246 -27.61 -26.38 -4.88
N LEU A 247 -28.88 -26.77 -4.83
CA LEU A 247 -29.56 -27.18 -3.60
C LEU A 247 -28.88 -28.41 -2.97
N GLU A 248 -28.56 -29.44 -3.77
CA GLU A 248 -27.84 -30.63 -3.30
C GLU A 248 -26.45 -30.28 -2.76
N ALA A 249 -25.68 -29.48 -3.51
CA ALA A 249 -24.35 -29.07 -3.12
C ALA A 249 -24.37 -28.25 -1.82
N CYS A 250 -25.26 -27.27 -1.70
CA CYS A 250 -25.39 -26.45 -0.49
C CYS A 250 -25.80 -27.30 0.72
N LYS A 251 -26.77 -28.21 0.59
CA LYS A 251 -27.14 -29.14 1.67
C LYS A 251 -25.95 -29.98 2.12
N SER A 252 -25.19 -30.54 1.19
CA SER A 252 -24.00 -31.35 1.51
C SER A 252 -22.95 -30.55 2.27
N MET A 253 -22.69 -29.30 1.84
CA MET A 253 -21.68 -28.44 2.44
C MET A 253 -22.11 -27.86 3.80
N LEU A 254 -23.36 -27.43 3.95
CA LEU A 254 -23.91 -26.85 5.18
C LEU A 254 -23.91 -27.83 6.36
N ASN A 255 -23.98 -29.14 6.09
CA ASN A 255 -23.78 -30.17 7.12
C ASN A 255 -22.40 -30.11 7.80
N ARG A 256 -21.44 -29.35 7.25
CA ARG A 256 -20.05 -29.26 7.75
C ARG A 256 -19.64 -27.84 8.15
N ILE A 257 -20.31 -26.80 7.65
CA ILE A 257 -19.94 -25.39 7.87
C ILE A 257 -21.18 -24.51 7.96
N ASP A 258 -21.20 -23.59 8.93
CA ASP A 258 -22.16 -22.50 9.00
C ASP A 258 -21.66 -21.30 8.16
N ASP A 259 -22.19 -21.15 6.95
CA ASP A 259 -21.72 -20.19 5.96
C ASP A 259 -22.91 -19.43 5.34
N PHE A 260 -22.93 -18.10 5.51
CA PHE A 260 -24.04 -17.25 5.07
C PHE A 260 -24.25 -17.27 3.56
N GLU A 261 -23.17 -17.27 2.76
CA GLU A 261 -23.26 -17.29 1.29
C GLU A 261 -23.93 -18.60 0.80
N LEU A 262 -23.59 -19.73 1.43
CA LEU A 262 -24.24 -21.02 1.14
C LEU A 262 -25.73 -21.01 1.47
N LEU A 263 -26.13 -20.41 2.60
CA LEU A 263 -27.54 -20.30 2.98
C LEU A 263 -28.34 -19.43 2.00
N CYS A 264 -27.75 -18.31 1.55
CA CYS A 264 -28.37 -17.46 0.52
C CYS A 264 -28.51 -18.21 -0.82
N LYS A 265 -27.48 -18.96 -1.24
CA LYS A 265 -27.54 -19.76 -2.48
C LYS A 265 -28.52 -20.93 -2.39
N LEU A 266 -28.61 -21.57 -1.23
CA LEU A 266 -29.62 -22.60 -0.94
C LEU A 266 -31.04 -22.03 -1.08
N THR A 267 -31.27 -20.85 -0.49
CA THR A 267 -32.56 -20.15 -0.53
C THR A 267 -32.94 -19.75 -1.95
N GLU A 268 -31.99 -19.18 -2.71
CA GLU A 268 -32.18 -18.80 -4.11
C GLU A 268 -32.56 -20.01 -4.97
N ALA A 269 -31.83 -21.12 -4.84
CA ALA A 269 -32.11 -22.36 -5.57
C ALA A 269 -33.48 -22.96 -5.20
N ALA A 270 -33.83 -23.00 -3.91
CA ALA A 270 -35.13 -23.52 -3.47
C ALA A 270 -36.30 -22.66 -4.00
N HIS A 271 -36.15 -21.33 -3.97
CA HIS A 271 -37.12 -20.40 -4.53
C HIS A 271 -37.32 -20.61 -6.04
N ASN A 272 -36.24 -20.74 -6.81
CA ASN A 272 -36.30 -21.00 -8.26
C ASN A 272 -36.99 -22.35 -8.58
N LEU A 273 -36.85 -23.33 -7.69
CA LEU A 273 -37.55 -24.61 -7.75
C LEU A 273 -39.01 -24.55 -7.24
N SER A 274 -39.55 -23.34 -7.02
CA SER A 274 -40.92 -23.09 -6.57
C SER A 274 -41.27 -23.72 -5.22
N TRP A 275 -40.30 -23.86 -4.32
CA TRP A 275 -40.58 -24.25 -2.93
C TRP A 275 -41.32 -23.12 -2.23
N ASN A 276 -42.21 -23.44 -1.28
CA ASN A 276 -42.88 -22.41 -0.50
C ASN A 276 -41.96 -21.85 0.60
N LYS A 277 -42.21 -20.60 1.00
CA LYS A 277 -41.42 -19.88 2.01
C LYS A 277 -41.23 -20.66 3.32
N LYS A 278 -42.29 -21.32 3.82
CA LYS A 278 -42.24 -22.04 5.10
C LYS A 278 -41.29 -23.24 5.05
N ASP A 279 -41.31 -23.98 3.94
CA ASP A 279 -40.42 -25.13 3.73
C ASP A 279 -38.96 -24.67 3.61
N VAL A 280 -38.70 -23.51 2.99
CA VAL A 280 -37.35 -22.95 2.90
C VAL A 280 -36.83 -22.51 4.28
N ILE A 281 -37.67 -21.85 5.08
CA ILE A 281 -37.31 -21.49 6.47
C ILE A 281 -36.97 -22.75 7.28
N GLN A 282 -37.82 -23.78 7.21
CA GLN A 282 -37.59 -25.04 7.91
C GLN A 282 -36.29 -25.72 7.44
N LEU A 283 -36.01 -25.69 6.13
CA LEU A 283 -34.78 -26.22 5.58
C LEU A 283 -33.56 -25.47 6.13
N VAL A 284 -33.56 -24.13 6.10
CA VAL A 284 -32.47 -23.29 6.60
C VAL A 284 -32.22 -23.54 8.09
N ASP A 285 -33.27 -23.53 8.90
CA ASP A 285 -33.17 -23.78 10.34
C ASP A 285 -32.62 -25.18 10.66
N SER A 286 -33.05 -26.19 9.90
CA SER A 286 -32.60 -27.58 10.11
C SER A 286 -31.18 -27.86 9.61
N SER A 287 -30.65 -27.03 8.70
CA SER A 287 -29.35 -27.27 8.06
C SER A 287 -28.17 -27.01 9.00
N VAL A 288 -28.22 -25.94 9.80
CA VAL A 288 -27.11 -25.55 10.71
C VAL A 288 -27.56 -25.15 12.12
N GLY A 289 -28.88 -25.08 12.38
CA GLY A 289 -29.43 -24.69 13.67
C GLY A 289 -29.54 -23.17 13.90
N ASP A 290 -29.80 -22.79 15.15
CA ASP A 290 -30.03 -21.39 15.55
C ASP A 290 -28.73 -20.58 15.71
N SER A 291 -28.25 -20.01 14.59
CA SER A 291 -27.01 -19.24 14.49
C SER A 291 -27.27 -17.81 14.02
N ARG A 292 -26.21 -16.98 13.99
CA ARG A 292 -26.32 -15.62 13.44
C ARG A 292 -26.71 -15.66 11.97
N ASN A 293 -26.10 -16.54 11.20
CA ASN A 293 -26.29 -16.62 9.75
C ASN A 293 -27.69 -17.12 9.40
N THR A 294 -28.24 -18.09 10.12
CA THR A 294 -29.61 -18.57 9.87
C THR A 294 -30.66 -17.53 10.19
N ARG A 295 -30.50 -16.78 11.29
CA ARG A 295 -31.38 -15.67 11.61
C ARG A 295 -31.33 -14.54 10.57
N LEU A 296 -30.13 -14.18 10.09
CA LEU A 296 -29.98 -13.21 9.00
C LEU A 296 -30.55 -13.74 7.68
N CYS A 297 -30.37 -15.03 7.40
CA CYS A 297 -30.90 -15.66 6.19
C CYS A 297 -32.43 -15.62 6.14
N ARG A 298 -33.14 -15.59 7.29
CA ARG A 298 -34.59 -15.35 7.27
C ARG A 298 -34.98 -13.97 6.73
N LEU A 299 -34.15 -12.94 6.93
CA LEU A 299 -34.36 -11.63 6.31
C LEU A 299 -34.19 -11.70 4.79
N GLU A 300 -33.19 -12.46 4.32
CA GLU A 300 -32.98 -12.74 2.90
C GLU A 300 -34.12 -13.55 2.28
N ILE A 301 -34.66 -14.53 3.01
CA ILE A 301 -35.85 -15.29 2.60
C ILE A 301 -37.03 -14.34 2.42
N ASP A 302 -37.29 -13.45 3.37
CA ASP A 302 -38.37 -12.46 3.25
C ASP A 302 -38.20 -11.60 1.99
N LEU A 303 -37.00 -11.06 1.75
CA LEU A 303 -36.72 -10.29 0.54
C LEU A 303 -36.93 -11.06 -0.75
N LYS A 304 -36.55 -12.35 -0.77
CA LYS A 304 -36.70 -13.18 -1.98
C LYS A 304 -38.14 -13.54 -2.27
N PHE A 305 -38.95 -13.81 -1.24
CA PHE A 305 -40.32 -14.30 -1.41
C PHE A 305 -41.36 -13.17 -1.43
N ASP A 306 -41.16 -12.12 -0.64
CA ASP A 306 -42.14 -11.06 -0.42
C ASP A 306 -41.69 -9.69 -0.95
N ASN A 307 -40.41 -9.56 -1.37
CA ASN A 307 -39.77 -8.29 -1.75
C ASN A 307 -39.65 -7.25 -0.62
N GLU A 308 -39.99 -7.61 0.61
CA GLU A 308 -39.88 -6.76 1.80
C GLU A 308 -39.49 -7.61 3.01
N ILE A 309 -38.84 -7.00 4.01
CA ILE A 309 -38.49 -7.70 5.26
C ILE A 309 -39.67 -7.67 6.21
N GLY A 310 -40.11 -8.85 6.64
CA GLY A 310 -41.23 -9.00 7.55
C GLY A 310 -40.85 -8.72 9.01
N ARG A 311 -41.82 -8.22 9.78
CA ARG A 311 -41.70 -7.99 11.23
C ARG A 311 -41.30 -9.26 11.98
N GLU A 312 -41.78 -10.44 11.58
CA GLU A 312 -41.50 -11.71 12.24
C GLU A 312 -40.02 -12.09 12.16
N SER A 313 -39.43 -12.07 10.97
CA SER A 313 -38.01 -12.40 10.77
C SER A 313 -37.09 -11.37 11.43
N LEU A 314 -37.45 -10.09 11.35
CA LEU A 314 -36.71 -9.03 12.04
C LEU A 314 -36.75 -9.20 13.57
N THR A 315 -37.93 -9.47 14.13
CA THR A 315 -38.09 -9.76 15.57
C THR A 315 -37.29 -10.99 15.96
N HIS A 316 -37.30 -12.03 15.12
CA HIS A 316 -36.51 -13.22 15.34
C HIS A 316 -35.01 -12.91 15.36
N TYR A 317 -34.46 -12.12 14.45
CA TYR A 317 -33.04 -11.73 14.51
C TYR A 317 -32.73 -10.89 15.76
N LEU A 318 -33.50 -9.82 15.99
CA LEU A 318 -33.25 -8.85 17.06
C LEU A 318 -33.41 -9.44 18.45
N SER A 319 -34.24 -10.47 18.64
CA SER A 319 -34.43 -11.11 19.96
C SER A 319 -33.13 -11.67 20.56
N LYS A 320 -32.09 -11.91 19.75
CA LYS A 320 -30.79 -12.48 20.17
C LYS A 320 -29.61 -11.55 19.91
N TYR A 321 -29.71 -10.65 18.94
CA TYR A 321 -28.59 -9.84 18.45
C TYR A 321 -28.71 -8.34 18.71
N HIS A 322 -29.84 -7.83 19.21
CA HIS A 322 -30.02 -6.38 19.49
C HIS A 322 -28.92 -5.80 20.41
N ASN A 323 -28.41 -6.60 21.34
CA ASN A 323 -27.34 -6.24 22.28
C ASN A 323 -25.97 -6.87 21.92
N LYS A 324 -25.73 -7.13 20.64
CA LYS A 324 -24.43 -7.58 20.13
C LYS A 324 -23.81 -6.49 19.24
N PRO A 325 -22.50 -6.20 19.34
CA PRO A 325 -21.89 -5.11 18.57
C PRO A 325 -22.00 -5.25 17.05
N CYS A 326 -22.30 -6.46 16.54
CA CYS A 326 -22.48 -6.72 15.12
C CYS A 326 -23.83 -6.25 14.56
N CYS A 327 -24.84 -5.99 15.41
CA CYS A 327 -26.20 -5.71 14.94
C CYS A 327 -26.32 -4.52 13.98
N PRO A 328 -25.70 -3.34 14.25
CA PRO A 328 -25.77 -2.24 13.31
C PRO A 328 -25.15 -2.58 11.96
N HIS A 329 -24.03 -3.30 11.96
CA HIS A 329 -23.38 -3.76 10.73
C HIS A 329 -24.25 -4.75 9.97
N ASP A 330 -24.89 -5.69 10.66
CA ASP A 330 -25.78 -6.68 10.05
C ASP A 330 -27.00 -6.03 9.40
N LEU A 331 -27.66 -5.11 10.10
CA LEU A 331 -28.81 -4.40 9.56
C LEU A 331 -28.43 -3.40 8.47
N SER A 332 -27.20 -2.87 8.49
CA SER A 332 -26.73 -1.96 7.43
C SER A 332 -26.72 -2.61 6.04
N HIS A 333 -26.58 -3.94 5.96
CA HIS A 333 -26.70 -4.69 4.71
C HIS A 333 -28.09 -4.59 4.08
N PHE A 334 -29.12 -4.42 4.93
CA PHE A 334 -30.53 -4.38 4.55
C PHE A 334 -31.13 -2.98 4.64
N LYS A 335 -30.30 -1.94 4.79
CA LYS A 335 -30.75 -0.58 5.14
C LYS A 335 -31.81 -0.05 4.16
N ASP A 336 -31.64 -0.31 2.87
CA ASP A 336 -32.53 0.21 1.82
C ASP A 336 -33.88 -0.54 1.76
N GLN A 337 -33.95 -1.75 2.32
CA GLN A 337 -35.15 -2.61 2.29
C GLN A 337 -35.88 -2.67 3.64
N LEU A 338 -35.24 -2.20 4.72
CA LEU A 338 -35.82 -2.13 6.04
C LEU A 338 -36.69 -0.87 6.20
N ASN A 339 -37.90 -1.05 6.70
CA ASN A 339 -38.73 0.06 7.18
C ASN A 339 -38.16 0.59 8.50
N GLU A 340 -37.62 1.82 8.51
CA GLU A 340 -36.98 2.42 9.68
C GLU A 340 -37.87 2.44 10.92
N GLN A 341 -39.17 2.78 10.78
CA GLN A 341 -40.12 2.79 11.90
C GLN A 341 -40.32 1.39 12.48
N MET A 342 -40.42 0.37 11.62
CA MET A 342 -40.54 -1.01 12.07
C MET A 342 -39.29 -1.47 12.82
N VAL A 343 -38.09 -1.12 12.32
CA VAL A 343 -36.85 -1.46 13.00
C VAL A 343 -36.80 -0.80 14.36
N GLU A 344 -37.12 0.49 14.45
CA GLU A 344 -37.16 1.23 15.70
C GLU A 344 -38.13 0.58 16.71
N GLU A 345 -39.37 0.28 16.30
CA GLU A 345 -40.38 -0.35 17.16
C GLU A 345 -39.93 -1.72 17.70
N VAL A 346 -39.44 -2.60 16.80
CA VAL A 346 -39.01 -3.95 17.18
C VAL A 346 -37.76 -3.88 18.06
N PHE A 347 -36.81 -3.01 17.74
CA PHE A 347 -35.58 -2.84 18.51
C PHE A 347 -35.88 -2.39 19.94
N HIS A 348 -36.72 -1.37 20.13
CA HIS A 348 -37.11 -0.88 21.45
C HIS A 348 -37.89 -1.92 22.28
N SER A 349 -38.62 -2.83 21.62
CA SER A 349 -39.36 -3.91 22.30
C SER A 349 -38.44 -4.97 22.93
N CYS A 350 -37.20 -5.09 22.46
CA CYS A 350 -36.25 -6.11 22.92
C CYS A 350 -35.71 -5.78 24.33
N LYS A 351 -35.46 -6.81 25.14
CA LYS A 351 -34.91 -6.67 26.52
C LYS A 351 -33.79 -7.70 26.75
N PRO A 352 -32.78 -7.39 27.59
CA PRO A 352 -32.56 -6.16 28.35
C PRO A 352 -31.98 -5.00 27.50
N HIS A 353 -32.06 -3.77 28.04
CA HIS A 353 -31.42 -2.56 27.49
C HIS A 353 -30.09 -2.33 28.20
N ASP A 354 -29.02 -2.95 27.71
CA ASP A 354 -27.66 -2.77 28.21
C ASP A 354 -26.90 -1.69 27.41
N VAL A 355 -25.63 -1.47 27.74
CA VAL A 355 -24.77 -0.49 27.06
C VAL A 355 -24.63 -0.76 25.56
N ILE A 356 -24.62 -2.04 25.16
CA ILE A 356 -24.46 -2.42 23.75
C ILE A 356 -25.76 -2.15 22.99
N HIS A 357 -26.91 -2.44 23.61
CA HIS A 357 -28.22 -2.08 23.06
C HIS A 357 -28.32 -0.59 22.74
N ASP A 358 -28.01 0.28 23.71
CA ASP A 358 -28.09 1.74 23.51
C ASP A 358 -27.05 2.24 22.50
N THR A 359 -25.85 1.66 22.49
CA THR A 359 -24.83 2.00 21.48
C THR A 359 -25.28 1.58 20.09
N ASN A 360 -25.95 0.43 19.96
CA ASN A 360 -26.50 -0.04 18.70
C ASN A 360 -27.65 0.83 18.22
N ALA A 361 -28.58 1.22 19.12
CA ALA A 361 -29.63 2.19 18.82
C ALA A 361 -29.04 3.51 18.30
N PHE A 362 -27.95 3.97 18.91
CA PHE A 362 -27.25 5.18 18.47
C PHE A 362 -26.67 5.04 17.06
N LYS A 363 -25.93 3.95 16.80
CA LYS A 363 -25.35 3.67 15.48
C LYS A 363 -26.40 3.49 14.39
N LEU A 364 -27.60 3.03 14.76
CA LEU A 364 -28.74 2.90 13.86
C LEU A 364 -29.54 4.20 13.68
N GLY A 365 -29.27 5.24 14.49
CA GLY A 365 -29.97 6.53 14.41
C GLY A 365 -31.29 6.59 15.19
N PHE A 366 -31.56 5.63 16.07
CA PHE A 366 -32.81 5.53 16.84
C PHE A 366 -32.68 5.98 18.29
N LEU A 367 -31.48 6.36 18.75
CA LEU A 367 -31.30 6.78 20.13
C LEU A 367 -31.91 8.18 20.34
N PRO A 368 -32.88 8.35 21.26
CA PRO A 368 -33.57 9.63 21.45
C PRO A 368 -32.75 10.68 22.20
N THR A 369 -31.63 10.27 22.82
CA THR A 369 -30.75 11.14 23.60
C THR A 369 -29.49 11.49 22.83
N ASP A 370 -28.95 12.67 23.09
CA ASP A 370 -27.65 13.08 22.55
C ASP A 370 -26.49 12.22 23.10
N SER A 371 -25.37 12.22 22.38
CA SER A 371 -24.18 11.42 22.67
C SER A 371 -23.60 11.66 24.07
N VAL A 372 -23.68 12.89 24.60
CA VAL A 372 -23.16 13.21 25.94
C VAL A 372 -24.04 12.59 27.01
N THR A 373 -25.35 12.74 26.89
CA THR A 373 -26.33 12.15 27.81
C THR A 373 -26.26 10.61 27.78
N ALA A 374 -26.12 10.03 26.58
CA ALA A 374 -25.97 8.59 26.40
C ALA A 374 -24.68 8.04 27.04
N PHE A 375 -23.56 8.76 26.87
CA PHE A 375 -22.30 8.43 27.51
C PHE A 375 -22.41 8.47 29.04
N GLN A 376 -23.01 9.53 29.60
CA GLN A 376 -23.19 9.68 31.06
C GLN A 376 -23.99 8.52 31.66
N LYS A 377 -25.06 8.07 30.99
CA LYS A 377 -25.90 6.95 31.43
C LYS A 377 -25.09 5.68 31.69
N HIS A 378 -24.07 5.43 30.88
CA HIS A 378 -23.30 4.18 30.88
C HIS A 378 -21.85 4.33 31.36
N LYS A 379 -21.39 5.53 31.71
CA LYS A 379 -20.01 5.81 32.11
C LYS A 379 -19.47 4.87 33.19
N SER A 380 -20.32 4.44 34.13
CA SER A 380 -19.93 3.50 35.19
C SER A 380 -19.45 2.14 34.67
N THR A 381 -19.80 1.76 33.43
CA THR A 381 -19.35 0.50 32.81
C THR A 381 -17.85 0.48 32.53
N LEU A 382 -17.22 1.65 32.32
CA LEU A 382 -15.77 1.78 32.08
C LEU A 382 -14.92 1.27 33.26
N VAL A 383 -15.46 1.33 34.48
CA VAL A 383 -14.76 0.89 35.69
C VAL A 383 -14.73 -0.64 35.81
N ASN A 384 -15.77 -1.30 35.29
CA ASN A 384 -16.00 -2.73 35.50
C ASN A 384 -15.49 -3.60 34.34
N GLN A 385 -15.13 -3.00 33.20
CA GLN A 385 -14.62 -3.74 32.04
C GLN A 385 -13.13 -4.09 32.21
N ALA A 386 -12.70 -5.19 31.58
CA ALA A 386 -11.28 -5.47 31.46
C ALA A 386 -10.63 -4.39 30.62
N LYS A 387 -9.47 -3.87 31.04
CA LYS A 387 -8.78 -2.78 30.31
C LYS A 387 -8.48 -3.12 28.85
N THR A 388 -8.30 -4.40 28.54
CA THR A 388 -8.00 -4.89 27.17
C THR A 388 -9.22 -4.97 26.28
N ASP A 389 -10.43 -4.90 26.85
CA ASP A 389 -11.68 -4.96 26.11
C ASP A 389 -12.11 -3.55 25.75
N TYR A 390 -12.24 -3.28 24.45
CA TYR A 390 -12.63 -1.95 23.97
C TYR A 390 -14.07 -1.64 24.36
N SER A 391 -14.28 -0.49 24.99
CA SER A 391 -15.62 -0.05 25.33
C SER A 391 -16.36 0.41 24.08
N THR A 392 -17.64 0.03 23.96
CA THR A 392 -18.50 0.54 22.89
C THR A 392 -18.87 2.01 23.08
N LEU A 393 -18.62 2.57 24.27
CA LEU A 393 -18.84 3.98 24.59
C LEU A 393 -17.99 4.95 23.75
N SER A 394 -16.91 4.45 23.13
CA SER A 394 -16.12 5.24 22.19
C SER A 394 -16.98 5.78 21.05
N GLY A 395 -18.05 5.08 20.63
CA GLY A 395 -18.96 5.57 19.60
C GLY A 395 -19.56 6.94 19.91
N PHE A 396 -20.01 7.15 21.15
CA PHE A 396 -20.57 8.43 21.59
C PHE A 396 -19.51 9.54 21.68
N ILE A 397 -18.32 9.18 22.19
CA ILE A 397 -17.20 10.12 22.29
C ILE A 397 -16.70 10.53 20.91
N MET A 398 -16.59 9.58 19.99
CA MET A 398 -16.19 9.81 18.63
C MET A 398 -17.19 10.69 17.88
N ASP A 399 -18.49 10.54 18.09
CA ASP A 399 -19.50 11.44 17.52
C ASP A 399 -19.30 12.90 17.97
N VAL A 400 -19.09 13.13 19.28
CA VAL A 400 -18.77 14.47 19.81
C VAL A 400 -17.50 15.04 19.16
N VAL A 401 -16.45 14.23 19.05
CA VAL A 401 -15.17 14.63 18.45
C VAL A 401 -15.32 14.95 16.97
N GLN A 402 -15.99 14.09 16.21
CA GLN A 402 -16.21 14.27 14.77
C GLN A 402 -17.05 15.52 14.49
N GLY A 403 -18.06 15.80 15.33
CA GLY A 403 -18.84 17.03 15.26
C GLY A 403 -18.00 18.31 15.44
N LEU A 404 -16.88 18.22 16.19
CA LEU A 404 -15.95 19.34 16.40
C LEU A 404 -14.94 19.52 15.24
N VAL A 405 -14.50 18.43 14.59
CA VAL A 405 -13.31 18.47 13.70
C VAL A 405 -13.53 18.10 12.25
N ILE A 406 -14.66 17.49 11.89
CA ILE A 406 -14.95 17.04 10.51
C ILE A 406 -15.95 17.96 9.81
N GLY A 407 -17.03 18.36 10.49
CA GLY A 407 -18.18 19.00 9.84
C GLY A 407 -17.93 20.40 9.25
N LYS A 408 -16.92 21.12 9.75
CA LYS A 408 -16.49 22.46 9.30
C LYS A 408 -14.98 22.60 9.49
N GLU A 409 -14.37 23.63 8.90
CA GLU A 409 -12.98 23.97 9.25
C GLU A 409 -12.86 24.20 10.76
N PRO A 410 -12.09 23.36 11.47
CA PRO A 410 -12.04 23.42 12.92
C PRO A 410 -11.21 24.60 13.37
N THR A 411 -11.73 25.38 14.31
CA THR A 411 -10.92 26.37 15.01
C THR A 411 -9.93 25.68 15.93
N LEU A 412 -8.88 26.40 16.36
CA LEU A 412 -7.93 25.89 17.35
C LEU A 412 -8.63 25.41 18.63
N ASN A 413 -9.66 26.14 19.08
CA ASN A 413 -10.48 25.76 20.23
C ASN A 413 -11.21 24.43 20.02
N ASN A 414 -11.74 24.18 18.81
CA ASN A 414 -12.41 22.91 18.51
C ASN A 414 -11.44 21.74 18.59
N VAL A 415 -10.23 21.89 18.03
CA VAL A 415 -9.20 20.85 18.06
C VAL A 415 -8.73 20.57 19.49
N LEU A 416 -8.48 21.60 20.29
CA LEU A 416 -8.05 21.43 21.69
C LEU A 416 -9.15 20.86 22.58
N LEU A 417 -10.41 21.22 22.34
CA LEU A 417 -11.57 20.62 23.03
C LEU A 417 -11.68 19.12 22.70
N ALA A 418 -11.58 18.76 21.41
CA ALA A 418 -11.59 17.38 20.97
C ALA A 418 -10.45 16.56 21.60
N LEU A 419 -9.22 17.10 21.60
CA LEU A 419 -8.08 16.48 22.29
C LEU A 419 -8.32 16.33 23.80
N SER A 420 -8.92 17.32 24.45
CA SER A 420 -9.25 17.23 25.89
C SER A 420 -10.21 16.08 26.15
N VAL A 421 -11.26 15.93 25.34
CA VAL A 421 -12.22 14.82 25.46
C VAL A 421 -11.53 13.48 25.23
N LEU A 422 -10.75 13.35 24.17
CA LEU A 422 -10.08 12.09 23.80
C LEU A 422 -9.02 11.67 24.84
N GLU A 423 -8.17 12.59 25.29
CA GLU A 423 -7.10 12.31 26.26
C GLU A 423 -7.68 11.87 27.62
N ASN A 424 -8.79 12.48 28.05
CA ASN A 424 -9.47 12.03 29.27
C ASN A 424 -10.11 10.65 29.07
N TYR A 425 -10.81 10.42 27.95
CA TYR A 425 -11.41 9.11 27.68
C TYR A 425 -10.36 8.00 27.55
N GLN A 426 -9.21 8.28 26.93
CA GLN A 426 -8.12 7.31 26.82
C GLN A 426 -7.56 6.90 28.19
N ASN A 427 -7.66 7.75 29.22
CA ASN A 427 -7.28 7.33 30.57
C ASN A 427 -8.26 6.30 31.16
N ASP A 428 -9.54 6.41 30.81
CA ASP A 428 -10.59 5.48 31.22
C ASP A 428 -10.59 4.19 30.37
N ASP A 429 -10.24 4.26 29.09
CA ASP A 429 -10.15 3.14 28.14
C ASP A 429 -8.77 3.09 27.40
N PRO A 430 -7.69 2.67 28.08
CA PRO A 430 -6.31 2.86 27.62
C PRO A 430 -5.91 2.19 26.32
N PHE A 431 -6.60 1.10 25.94
CA PHE A 431 -6.25 0.34 24.76
C PHE A 431 -7.14 0.68 23.55
N ASN A 432 -8.12 1.58 23.72
CA ASN A 432 -8.99 1.99 22.62
C ASN A 432 -8.19 2.61 21.47
N TYR A 433 -8.17 1.92 20.34
CA TYR A 433 -7.35 2.32 19.19
C TYR A 433 -7.99 3.48 18.42
N GLU A 434 -9.33 3.56 18.37
CA GLU A 434 -10.05 4.59 17.61
C GLU A 434 -9.71 5.98 18.17
N THR A 435 -9.82 6.13 19.49
CA THR A 435 -9.50 7.37 20.18
C THR A 435 -7.99 7.66 20.12
N SER A 436 -7.13 6.65 20.27
CA SER A 436 -5.68 6.81 20.12
C SER A 436 -5.28 7.35 18.74
N VAL A 437 -5.87 6.81 17.67
CA VAL A 437 -5.60 7.22 16.29
C VAL A 437 -6.00 8.68 16.07
N TRP A 438 -7.16 9.10 16.59
CA TRP A 438 -7.59 10.50 16.51
C TRP A 438 -6.75 11.44 17.36
N ILE A 439 -6.28 11.02 18.54
CA ILE A 439 -5.32 11.81 19.33
C ILE A 439 -4.06 12.07 18.51
N ILE A 440 -3.50 11.03 17.88
CA ILE A 440 -2.32 11.15 17.01
C ILE A 440 -2.60 12.12 15.87
N ALA A 441 -3.73 11.95 15.16
CA ALA A 441 -4.10 12.79 14.03
C ALA A 441 -4.27 14.27 14.41
N LEU A 442 -4.89 14.56 15.56
CA LEU A 442 -5.08 15.93 16.04
C LEU A 442 -3.78 16.55 16.55
N TYR A 443 -2.89 15.80 17.22
CA TYR A 443 -1.56 16.32 17.53
C TYR A 443 -0.73 16.59 16.27
N MET A 444 -0.82 15.72 15.26
CA MET A 444 -0.20 15.94 13.97
C MET A 444 -0.76 17.17 13.28
N HIS A 445 -2.08 17.38 13.31
CA HIS A 445 -2.73 18.59 12.80
C HIS A 445 -2.20 19.85 13.47
N LEU A 446 -1.95 19.83 14.78
CA LEU A 446 -1.37 20.95 15.52
C LEU A 446 0.14 21.14 15.27
N GLY A 447 0.80 20.22 14.58
CA GLY A 447 2.26 20.22 14.40
C GLY A 447 3.03 19.72 15.63
N LEU A 448 2.37 19.10 16.61
CA LEU A 448 2.95 18.62 17.87
C LEU A 448 3.45 17.17 17.76
N VAL A 449 4.33 16.92 16.79
CA VAL A 449 4.82 15.57 16.44
C VAL A 449 5.38 14.78 17.62
N PRO A 450 6.15 15.36 18.58
CA PRO A 450 6.61 14.59 19.75
C PRO A 450 5.48 14.00 20.60
N ALA A 451 4.37 14.74 20.75
CA ALA A 451 3.19 14.25 21.48
C ALA A 451 2.47 13.14 20.69
N ALA A 452 2.28 13.34 19.38
CA ALA A 452 1.72 12.35 18.49
C ALA A 452 2.54 11.04 18.49
N TYR A 453 3.87 11.15 18.44
CA TYR A 453 4.77 9.98 18.46
C TYR A 453 4.68 9.21 19.78
N SER A 454 4.55 9.90 20.93
CA SER A 454 4.37 9.23 22.22
C SER A 454 3.14 8.32 22.20
N ARG A 455 2.02 8.80 21.65
CA ARG A 455 0.77 8.04 21.52
C ARG A 455 0.87 6.95 20.46
N TYR A 456 1.60 7.20 19.38
CA TYR A 456 1.85 6.21 18.33
C TYR A 456 2.58 4.96 18.84
N LEU A 457 3.49 5.11 19.81
CA LEU A 457 4.20 3.97 20.40
C LEU A 457 3.26 2.98 21.10
N ASP A 458 2.13 3.45 21.62
CA ASP A 458 1.14 2.62 22.32
C ASP A 458 0.41 1.66 21.36
N LEU A 459 0.29 2.03 20.07
CA LEU A 459 -0.30 1.20 19.01
C LEU A 459 0.55 -0.02 18.65
N LYS A 460 1.85 -0.04 19.01
CA LYS A 460 2.79 -1.16 18.76
C LYS A 460 2.81 -1.64 17.30
N VAL A 461 2.73 -0.70 16.34
CA VAL A 461 2.75 -0.98 14.89
C VAL A 461 4.02 -1.72 14.47
N LYS A 462 3.87 -2.84 13.75
CA LYS A 462 4.99 -3.70 13.31
C LYS A 462 4.79 -4.29 11.92
N ASN A 463 5.89 -4.73 11.29
CA ASN A 463 5.90 -5.46 10.02
C ASN A 463 5.07 -4.77 8.93
N LEU A 464 4.09 -5.46 8.33
CA LEU A 464 3.24 -4.95 7.25
C LEU A 464 2.38 -3.76 7.68
N GLN A 465 2.07 -3.62 8.97
CA GLN A 465 1.32 -2.46 9.46
C GLN A 465 2.10 -1.14 9.25
N ASN A 466 3.42 -1.21 9.07
CA ASN A 466 4.23 -0.05 8.69
C ASN A 466 3.91 0.48 7.29
N ASP A 467 3.31 -0.34 6.41
CA ASP A 467 2.84 0.08 5.08
C ASP A 467 1.45 0.72 5.16
N SER A 468 0.59 0.22 6.06
CA SER A 468 -0.81 0.62 6.13
C SER A 468 -1.14 1.70 7.16
N VAL A 469 -0.39 1.83 8.26
CA VAL A 469 -0.72 2.72 9.40
C VAL A 469 0.25 3.89 9.55
N ASN A 470 1.52 3.73 9.17
CA ASN A 470 2.55 4.76 9.38
C ASN A 470 2.21 6.12 8.75
N PHE A 471 1.37 6.16 7.72
CA PHE A 471 0.98 7.43 7.06
C PHE A 471 0.40 8.44 8.06
N ILE A 472 -0.29 7.98 9.10
CA ILE A 472 -0.89 8.84 10.14
C ILE A 472 0.16 9.71 10.83
N LEU A 473 1.40 9.23 10.99
CA LEU A 473 2.48 9.94 11.70
C LEU A 473 3.64 10.39 10.79
N TYR A 474 3.93 9.65 9.73
CA TYR A 474 5.12 9.86 8.89
C TYR A 474 4.83 10.54 7.56
N SER A 475 3.58 10.92 7.27
CA SER A 475 3.32 11.85 6.17
C SER A 475 4.05 13.18 6.43
N ARG A 476 4.84 13.64 5.45
CA ARG A 476 5.57 14.93 5.49
C ARG A 476 6.62 15.03 6.62
N PHE A 477 7.17 13.91 7.11
CA PHE A 477 8.07 13.91 8.27
C PHE A 477 9.31 14.82 8.11
N ALA A 478 9.79 15.03 6.87
CA ALA A 478 10.96 15.85 6.60
C ALA A 478 10.74 17.33 6.94
N THR A 479 9.48 17.75 7.05
CA THR A 479 9.07 19.14 7.23
C THR A 479 8.13 19.34 8.41
N LEU A 480 7.78 18.28 9.14
CA LEU A 480 7.03 18.37 10.39
C LEU A 480 7.94 18.20 11.62
N PHE A 481 8.87 17.23 11.60
CA PHE A 481 9.80 17.02 12.69
C PHE A 481 11.12 16.36 12.23
N PRO A 482 12.01 17.13 11.57
CA PRO A 482 13.25 16.64 10.96
C PRO A 482 14.38 16.32 11.95
N GLN A 483 14.07 15.68 13.09
CA GLN A 483 15.06 15.35 14.11
C GLN A 483 15.63 13.94 13.93
N LYS A 484 16.80 13.84 13.28
CA LYS A 484 17.43 12.55 12.90
C LYS A 484 17.82 11.68 14.08
N GLU A 485 18.29 12.29 15.16
CA GLU A 485 18.78 11.59 16.35
C GLU A 485 17.64 11.14 17.27
N HIS A 486 16.44 11.70 17.08
CA HIS A 486 15.28 11.32 17.88
C HIS A 486 14.79 9.93 17.47
N ASP A 487 14.28 9.19 18.46
CA ASP A 487 13.77 7.83 18.25
C ASP A 487 12.67 7.74 17.18
N TYR A 488 11.92 8.83 16.98
CA TYR A 488 10.94 9.00 15.89
C TYR A 488 11.50 8.58 14.52
N LEU A 489 12.60 9.20 14.07
CA LEU A 489 13.19 8.87 12.76
C LEU A 489 14.09 7.63 12.82
N ARG A 490 14.76 7.37 13.94
CA ARG A 490 15.63 6.18 14.08
C ARG A 490 14.84 4.88 13.97
N LYS A 491 13.71 4.77 14.67
CA LYS A 491 12.84 3.58 14.60
C LYS A 491 12.20 3.47 13.23
N PHE A 492 11.66 4.57 12.69
CA PHE A 492 11.09 4.60 11.34
C PHE A 492 12.04 4.05 10.28
N ARG A 493 13.29 4.55 10.22
CA ARG A 493 14.30 4.09 9.25
C ARG A 493 14.60 2.60 9.40
N THR A 494 14.73 2.15 10.64
CA THR A 494 15.03 0.75 10.94
C THR A 494 13.90 -0.16 10.46
N GLU A 495 12.66 0.17 10.77
CA GLU A 495 11.49 -0.63 10.39
C GLU A 495 11.19 -0.54 8.89
N ASN A 496 11.34 0.63 8.28
CA ASN A 496 11.20 0.82 6.84
C ASN A 496 12.23 -0.03 6.06
N TYR A 497 13.49 -0.01 6.49
CA TYR A 497 14.53 -0.85 5.90
C TYR A 497 14.21 -2.35 6.05
N ARG A 498 13.77 -2.79 7.23
CA ARG A 498 13.37 -4.19 7.48
C ARG A 498 12.19 -4.61 6.60
N LEU A 499 11.21 -3.75 6.39
CA LEU A 499 10.04 -4.06 5.56
C LEU A 499 10.43 -4.12 4.08
N TYR A 500 10.91 -3.03 3.49
CA TYR A 500 11.09 -2.95 2.04
C TYR A 500 12.43 -3.54 1.56
N SER A 501 13.52 -3.28 2.28
CA SER A 501 14.86 -3.70 1.86
C SER A 501 15.21 -5.13 2.26
N VAL A 502 14.67 -5.64 3.36
CA VAL A 502 14.93 -7.02 3.83
C VAL A 502 13.78 -7.95 3.46
N SER A 503 12.56 -7.67 3.94
CA SER A 503 11.42 -8.58 3.77
C SER A 503 10.88 -8.54 2.34
N GLY A 504 10.74 -7.34 1.76
CA GLY A 504 10.28 -7.14 0.38
C GLY A 504 11.17 -7.84 -0.65
N HIS A 505 12.50 -7.72 -0.50
CA HIS A 505 13.47 -8.39 -1.40
C HIS A 505 13.49 -9.91 -1.27
N ARG A 506 12.97 -10.48 -0.17
CA ARG A 506 12.83 -11.94 0.02
C ARG A 506 11.53 -12.51 -0.52
N LEU A 507 10.59 -11.67 -0.99
CA LEU A 507 9.31 -12.15 -1.52
C LEU A 507 9.44 -13.12 -2.70
N PRO A 508 10.32 -12.88 -3.71
CA PRO A 508 10.56 -13.86 -4.76
C PRO A 508 10.96 -15.24 -4.22
N GLN A 509 11.83 -15.27 -3.21
CA GLN A 509 12.24 -16.51 -2.55
C GLN A 509 11.08 -17.23 -1.86
N PHE A 510 10.20 -16.50 -1.15
CA PHE A 510 9.03 -17.10 -0.53
C PHE A 510 8.03 -17.63 -1.55
N ILE A 511 7.82 -16.92 -2.65
CA ILE A 511 6.99 -17.37 -3.77
C ILE A 511 7.58 -18.67 -4.35
N HIS A 512 8.89 -18.70 -4.58
CA HIS A 512 9.58 -19.88 -5.06
C HIS A 512 9.36 -21.09 -4.12
N ILE A 513 9.58 -20.92 -2.82
CA ILE A 513 9.33 -21.96 -1.81
C ILE A 513 7.87 -22.44 -1.83
N ALA A 514 6.90 -21.52 -2.01
CA ALA A 514 5.49 -21.89 -2.10
C ALA A 514 5.19 -22.74 -3.35
N MET A 515 5.86 -22.46 -4.48
CA MET A 515 5.77 -23.29 -5.68
C MET A 515 6.35 -24.69 -5.45
N GLU A 516 7.52 -24.78 -4.84
CA GLU A 516 8.17 -26.07 -4.50
C GLU A 516 7.32 -26.91 -3.53
N ARG A 517 6.66 -26.24 -2.58
CA ARG A 517 5.76 -26.87 -1.60
C ARG A 517 4.35 -27.16 -2.16
N ARG A 518 4.10 -26.90 -3.45
CA ARG A 518 2.80 -27.09 -4.11
C ARG A 518 1.65 -26.30 -3.46
N ALA A 519 1.95 -25.16 -2.83
CA ALA A 519 0.96 -24.27 -2.21
C ALA A 519 0.28 -23.35 -3.25
N TYR A 520 -0.22 -23.96 -4.34
CA TYR A 520 -0.64 -23.26 -5.55
C TYR A 520 -1.78 -22.26 -5.34
N SER A 521 -2.73 -22.59 -4.46
CA SER A 521 -3.86 -21.72 -4.06
C SER A 521 -3.45 -20.36 -3.50
N LYS A 522 -2.21 -20.20 -3.02
CA LYS A 522 -1.70 -18.94 -2.45
C LYS A 522 -0.89 -18.11 -3.44
N LEU A 523 -0.41 -18.71 -4.54
CA LEU A 523 0.57 -18.06 -5.44
C LEU A 523 0.04 -16.78 -6.09
N LEU A 524 -1.20 -16.77 -6.56
CA LEU A 524 -1.78 -15.55 -7.16
C LEU A 524 -1.83 -14.39 -6.15
N GLY A 525 -2.18 -14.67 -4.90
CA GLY A 525 -2.15 -13.67 -3.83
C GLY A 525 -0.74 -13.22 -3.46
N MET A 526 0.25 -14.13 -3.50
CA MET A 526 1.65 -13.77 -3.26
C MET A 526 2.24 -12.91 -4.39
N PHE A 527 1.86 -13.17 -5.63
CA PHE A 527 2.22 -12.33 -6.78
C PHE A 527 1.63 -10.92 -6.66
N GLU A 528 0.34 -10.83 -6.35
CA GLU A 528 -0.34 -9.55 -6.11
C GLU A 528 0.30 -8.79 -4.93
N PHE A 529 0.61 -9.50 -3.84
CA PHE A 529 1.26 -8.90 -2.68
C PHE A 529 2.65 -8.35 -3.02
N LYS A 530 3.46 -9.09 -3.79
CA LYS A 530 4.76 -8.60 -4.28
C LYS A 530 4.59 -7.32 -5.10
N ASP A 531 3.65 -7.33 -6.05
CA ASP A 531 3.36 -6.17 -6.90
C ASP A 531 2.97 -4.94 -6.08
N ARG A 532 2.04 -5.10 -5.13
CA ARG A 532 1.58 -4.03 -4.23
C ARG A 532 2.68 -3.45 -3.34
N ILE A 533 3.62 -4.28 -2.87
CA ILE A 533 4.76 -3.81 -2.06
C ILE A 533 5.78 -3.06 -2.91
N VAL A 534 6.05 -3.50 -4.14
CA VAL A 534 6.93 -2.77 -5.07
C VAL A 534 6.34 -1.39 -5.40
N LYS A 535 5.03 -1.33 -5.63
CA LYS A 535 4.27 -0.13 -5.97
C LYS A 535 3.83 0.72 -4.78
N SER A 536 4.12 0.31 -3.54
CA SER A 536 3.57 0.95 -2.35
C SER A 536 3.82 2.46 -2.34
N SER A 537 2.74 3.25 -2.29
CA SER A 537 2.79 4.70 -2.12
C SER A 537 3.57 5.11 -0.88
N MET A 538 3.44 4.37 0.22
CA MET A 538 4.18 4.60 1.45
C MET A 538 5.69 4.39 1.26
N LYS A 539 6.13 3.35 0.53
CA LYS A 539 7.55 3.14 0.17
C LYS A 539 8.12 4.37 -0.56
N TRP A 540 7.39 4.85 -1.55
CA TRP A 540 7.81 5.99 -2.38
C TRP A 540 7.82 7.30 -1.62
N MET A 541 6.74 7.62 -0.90
CA MET A 541 6.65 8.80 -0.04
C MET A 541 7.82 8.84 0.95
N ASN A 542 8.10 7.72 1.63
CA ASN A 542 9.19 7.64 2.60
C ASN A 542 10.56 7.96 2.00
N LEU A 543 10.83 7.46 0.79
CA LEU A 543 12.09 7.72 0.10
C LEU A 543 12.23 9.18 -0.31
N LEU A 544 11.15 9.80 -0.78
CA LEU A 544 11.11 11.21 -1.16
C LEU A 544 11.29 12.13 0.05
N GLU A 545 10.66 11.80 1.17
CA GLU A 545 10.84 12.52 2.44
C GLU A 545 12.28 12.38 2.98
N GLU A 546 12.91 11.20 2.89
CA GLU A 546 14.34 11.06 3.24
C GLU A 546 15.25 11.91 2.34
N LEU A 547 14.96 12.01 1.04
CA LEU A 547 15.70 12.89 0.11
C LEU A 547 15.53 14.36 0.49
N GLN A 548 14.31 14.79 0.82
CA GLN A 548 14.02 16.14 1.28
C GLN A 548 14.71 16.46 2.61
N LEU A 549 14.66 15.52 3.57
CA LEU A 549 15.36 15.65 4.85
C LEU A 549 16.87 15.74 4.66
N ALA A 550 17.43 14.95 3.75
CA ALA A 550 18.86 15.02 3.42
C ALA A 550 19.24 16.40 2.87
N ARG A 551 18.41 17.02 2.01
CA ARG A 551 18.66 18.40 1.55
C ARG A 551 18.57 19.41 2.68
N LEU A 552 17.52 19.31 3.49
CA LEU A 552 17.29 20.23 4.61
C LEU A 552 18.47 20.24 5.58
N CYS A 553 19.10 19.09 5.81
CA CYS A 553 20.26 18.97 6.69
C CYS A 553 21.64 19.04 5.99
N ASN A 554 21.70 19.23 4.67
CA ASN A 554 22.93 19.18 3.86
C ASN A 554 23.69 17.84 3.93
N ASP A 555 22.98 16.71 4.02
CA ASP A 555 23.56 15.38 3.99
C ASP A 555 23.91 14.90 2.57
N LYS A 556 24.75 13.87 2.50
CA LYS A 556 25.03 13.16 1.24
C LYS A 556 23.79 12.39 0.77
N ARG A 557 23.40 12.61 -0.49
CA ARG A 557 22.17 12.03 -1.08
C ARG A 557 22.41 10.82 -2.00
N HIS A 558 23.67 10.49 -2.33
CA HIS A 558 23.98 9.52 -3.39
C HIS A 558 23.34 8.13 -3.19
N ALA A 559 23.35 7.60 -1.96
CA ALA A 559 22.73 6.32 -1.66
C ALA A 559 21.20 6.34 -1.84
N LEU A 560 20.53 7.41 -1.40
CA LEU A 560 19.09 7.60 -1.55
C LEU A 560 18.69 7.76 -3.02
N LEU A 561 19.45 8.53 -3.80
CA LEU A 561 19.24 8.68 -5.24
C LEU A 561 19.44 7.35 -5.98
N SER A 562 20.43 6.55 -5.57
CA SER A 562 20.64 5.21 -6.14
C SER A 562 19.46 4.29 -5.82
N GLN A 563 18.91 4.38 -4.60
CA GLN A 563 17.70 3.65 -4.21
C GLN A 563 16.46 4.12 -4.99
N LEU A 564 16.34 5.42 -5.28
CA LEU A 564 15.26 5.98 -6.10
C LEU A 564 15.32 5.42 -7.52
N THR A 565 16.49 5.47 -8.16
CA THR A 565 16.71 4.90 -9.50
C THR A 565 16.40 3.41 -9.54
N ARG A 566 16.83 2.64 -8.54
CA ARG A 566 16.48 1.21 -8.43
C ARG A 566 14.97 1.00 -8.30
N SER A 567 14.31 1.76 -7.43
CA SER A 567 12.86 1.64 -7.23
C SER A 567 12.08 2.02 -8.49
N GLN A 568 12.55 2.99 -9.27
CA GLN A 568 11.97 3.33 -10.58
C GLN A 568 12.08 2.16 -11.56
N ARG A 569 13.22 1.48 -11.62
CA ARG A 569 13.40 0.29 -12.47
C ARG A 569 12.48 -0.85 -12.03
N GLU A 570 12.39 -1.12 -10.72
CA GLU A 570 11.47 -2.12 -10.18
C GLU A 570 10.01 -1.83 -10.58
N LEU A 571 9.60 -0.56 -10.50
CA LEU A 571 8.26 -0.13 -10.90
C LEU A 571 8.02 -0.34 -12.40
N GLU A 572 8.98 0.03 -13.26
CA GLU A 572 8.90 -0.13 -14.71
C GLU A 572 8.81 -1.60 -15.17
N LEU A 573 9.42 -2.52 -14.41
CA LEU A 573 9.33 -3.96 -14.68
C LEU A 573 7.91 -4.51 -14.45
N VAL A 574 7.27 -4.08 -13.37
CA VAL A 574 5.97 -4.59 -12.94
C VAL A 574 4.78 -3.82 -13.53
N ASP A 575 4.94 -2.54 -13.88
CA ASP A 575 3.87 -1.70 -14.41
C ASP A 575 4.36 -0.67 -15.42
N VAL A 576 3.85 -0.83 -16.65
CA VAL A 576 4.13 0.06 -17.78
C VAL A 576 3.56 1.46 -17.55
N HIS A 577 2.47 1.57 -16.77
CA HIS A 577 1.78 2.83 -16.48
C HIS A 577 2.36 3.57 -15.27
N LYS A 578 3.31 2.97 -14.53
CA LYS A 578 3.95 3.55 -13.34
C LYS A 578 2.96 3.99 -12.25
N ASN A 579 1.87 3.24 -12.08
CA ASN A 579 0.89 3.55 -11.05
C ASN A 579 1.37 3.04 -9.67
N PHE A 580 0.93 3.73 -8.62
CA PHE A 580 1.22 3.35 -7.25
C PHE A 580 0.10 2.51 -6.63
N SER A 581 0.45 1.69 -5.65
CA SER A 581 -0.50 0.98 -4.81
C SER A 581 -0.74 1.79 -3.55
N ASP A 582 -1.98 2.21 -3.30
CA ASP A 582 -2.35 2.76 -2.00
C ASP A 582 -2.72 1.62 -1.06
N ASN A 583 -1.83 1.33 -0.11
CA ASN A 583 -2.00 0.29 0.91
C ASN A 583 -2.36 0.89 2.27
N ARG A 584 -2.57 2.21 2.35
CA ARG A 584 -2.93 2.90 3.59
C ARG A 584 -4.31 2.45 4.04
N ASP A 585 -4.43 2.13 5.32
CA ASP A 585 -5.70 1.79 5.93
C ASP A 585 -6.43 3.08 6.33
N TRP A 586 -7.23 3.62 5.43
CA TRP A 586 -8.04 4.81 5.71
C TRP A 586 -9.22 4.52 6.62
N ALA A 587 -9.68 3.26 6.69
CA ALA A 587 -10.81 2.87 7.53
C ALA A 587 -10.49 3.00 9.03
N ILE A 588 -9.21 2.99 9.41
CA ILE A 588 -8.75 3.24 10.79
C ILE A 588 -9.16 4.62 11.33
N LEU A 589 -9.42 5.60 10.46
CA LEU A 589 -9.87 6.94 10.83
C LEU A 589 -11.41 7.04 10.93
N GLY A 590 -12.13 5.97 10.59
CA GLY A 590 -13.58 5.89 10.57
C GLY A 590 -14.16 5.79 9.16
N THR A 591 -15.40 5.31 9.05
CA THR A 591 -16.08 5.03 7.77
C THR A 591 -16.47 6.27 6.97
N ASN A 592 -16.49 7.44 7.61
CA ASN A 592 -16.93 8.70 7.00
C ASN A 592 -15.77 9.51 6.38
N ILE A 593 -14.55 8.96 6.36
CA ILE A 593 -13.37 9.64 5.81
C ILE A 593 -13.17 9.21 4.36
N ASP A 594 -13.33 10.16 3.43
CA ASP A 594 -12.97 9.97 2.03
C ASP A 594 -11.52 10.45 1.79
N PRO A 595 -10.58 9.57 1.38
CA PRO A 595 -9.21 9.94 1.04
C PRO A 595 -9.10 11.00 -0.06
N LYS A 596 -10.12 11.15 -0.91
CA LYS A 596 -10.15 12.16 -1.98
C LYS A 596 -10.64 13.52 -1.50
N SER A 597 -11.29 13.57 -0.32
CA SER A 597 -11.89 14.78 0.24
C SER A 597 -11.67 14.82 1.75
N LEU A 598 -10.40 14.97 2.14
CA LEU A 598 -10.03 14.98 3.55
C LEU A 598 -10.51 16.25 4.28
N PRO A 599 -11.05 16.14 5.51
CA PRO A 599 -11.36 17.29 6.34
C PRO A 599 -10.08 18.06 6.71
N ALA A 600 -10.22 19.35 7.05
CA ALA A 600 -9.09 20.22 7.39
C ALA A 600 -8.19 19.65 8.52
N ALA A 601 -8.78 18.97 9.50
CA ALA A 601 -8.05 18.28 10.57
C ALA A 601 -7.04 17.24 10.03
N LEU A 602 -7.34 16.61 8.88
CA LEU A 602 -6.54 15.54 8.29
C LEU A 602 -5.75 15.97 7.05
N LYS A 603 -5.76 17.27 6.68
CA LYS A 603 -5.12 17.76 5.44
C LYS A 603 -3.60 17.54 5.36
N TYR A 604 -2.92 17.27 6.47
CA TYR A 604 -1.50 16.90 6.43
C TYR A 604 -1.27 15.53 5.75
N LEU A 605 -2.30 14.67 5.70
CA LEU A 605 -2.31 13.35 5.05
C LEU A 605 -2.63 13.42 3.56
N ASP A 606 -2.95 14.61 3.02
CA ASP A 606 -3.34 14.82 1.62
C ASP A 606 -2.14 14.58 0.70
N ILE A 607 -1.96 13.30 0.35
CA ILE A 607 -0.88 12.74 -0.44
C ILE A 607 -1.51 11.72 -1.37
N ASN A 608 -1.72 12.15 -2.61
CA ASN A 608 -2.27 11.33 -3.69
C ASN A 608 -1.13 10.81 -4.60
N GLN A 609 -1.49 10.09 -5.68
CA GLN A 609 -0.48 9.57 -6.62
C GLN A 609 0.25 10.69 -7.37
N ASP A 610 -0.46 11.76 -7.73
CA ASP A 610 0.11 12.92 -8.42
C ASP A 610 1.16 13.62 -7.53
N TYR A 611 0.95 13.72 -6.22
CA TYR A 611 1.96 14.20 -5.25
C TYR A 611 3.25 13.40 -5.34
N ILE A 612 3.16 12.06 -5.31
CA ILE A 612 4.33 11.17 -5.33
C ILE A 612 5.07 11.31 -6.66
N SER A 613 4.34 11.34 -7.78
CA SER A 613 4.90 11.54 -9.11
C SER A 613 5.59 12.90 -9.25
N LEU A 614 4.92 13.99 -8.88
CA LEU A 614 5.46 15.35 -8.94
C LEU A 614 6.70 15.52 -8.06
N LYS A 615 6.68 14.96 -6.84
CA LYS A 615 7.86 14.97 -5.96
C LYS A 615 9.00 14.12 -6.52
N THR A 616 8.71 12.99 -7.16
CA THR A 616 9.73 12.18 -7.85
C THR A 616 10.37 12.97 -9.01
N VAL A 617 9.54 13.61 -9.84
CA VAL A 617 10.01 14.50 -10.92
C VAL A 617 10.88 15.63 -10.36
N LEU A 618 10.45 16.24 -9.25
CA LEU A 618 11.18 17.31 -8.57
C LEU A 618 12.57 16.85 -8.12
N GLU A 619 12.70 15.67 -7.51
CA GLU A 619 14.00 15.13 -7.10
C GLU A 619 14.92 14.86 -8.28
N CYS A 620 14.39 14.32 -9.37
CA CYS A 620 15.14 14.11 -10.61
C CYS A 620 15.62 15.45 -11.20
N ILE A 621 14.74 16.46 -11.24
CA ILE A 621 15.07 17.81 -11.68
C ILE A 621 16.21 18.40 -10.83
N ILE A 622 16.08 18.36 -9.50
CA ILE A 622 17.08 18.92 -8.58
C ILE A 622 18.46 18.30 -8.80
N GLU A 623 18.53 17.01 -9.12
CA GLU A 623 19.80 16.32 -9.38
C GLU A 623 20.43 16.70 -10.73
N LEU A 624 19.62 17.08 -11.72
CA LEU A 624 20.07 17.48 -13.06
C LEU A 624 20.44 18.96 -13.18
N VAL A 625 19.88 19.83 -12.33
CA VAL A 625 20.15 21.28 -12.36
C VAL A 625 21.66 21.62 -12.34
N PRO A 626 22.51 21.00 -11.49
CA PRO A 626 23.94 21.30 -11.45
C PRO A 626 24.71 20.97 -12.75
N SER A 627 24.27 19.97 -13.51
CA SER A 627 24.94 19.53 -14.74
C SER A 627 24.45 20.25 -16.00
N ALA A 628 23.40 21.08 -15.89
CA ALA A 628 22.73 21.72 -17.02
C ALA A 628 22.24 20.74 -18.09
N GLN A 629 21.88 19.54 -17.65
CA GLN A 629 21.33 18.51 -18.51
C GLN A 629 19.81 18.52 -18.44
N GLN A 630 19.17 18.46 -19.60
CA GLN A 630 17.78 18.07 -19.70
C GLN A 630 17.71 16.57 -20.01
N ASP A 631 16.76 15.89 -19.40
CA ASP A 631 16.54 14.46 -19.60
C ASP A 631 15.12 14.23 -20.09
N SER A 632 14.99 13.77 -21.33
CA SER A 632 13.69 13.52 -21.96
C SER A 632 12.82 12.54 -21.17
N ARG A 633 13.42 11.67 -20.35
CA ARG A 633 12.69 10.71 -19.52
C ARG A 633 11.98 11.40 -18.36
N VAL A 634 12.57 12.45 -17.79
CA VAL A 634 11.94 13.27 -16.75
C VAL A 634 10.75 14.03 -17.34
N ASP A 635 10.90 14.54 -18.56
CA ASP A 635 9.84 15.24 -19.29
C ASP A 635 8.67 14.31 -19.68
N GLU A 636 8.99 13.09 -20.13
CA GLU A 636 8.00 12.07 -20.44
C GLU A 636 7.24 11.66 -19.17
N PHE A 637 7.94 11.49 -18.05
CA PHE A 637 7.31 11.12 -16.79
C PHE A 637 6.39 12.24 -16.25
N LEU A 638 6.81 13.50 -16.36
CA LEU A 638 5.96 14.63 -16.05
C LEU A 638 4.73 14.65 -16.97
N SER A 639 4.89 14.49 -18.28
CA SER A 639 3.79 14.47 -19.25
C SER A 639 2.77 13.37 -18.95
N LYS A 640 3.23 12.17 -18.55
CA LYS A 640 2.38 11.07 -18.08
C LYS A 640 1.62 11.42 -16.79
N THR A 641 2.30 12.08 -15.85
CA THR A 641 1.68 12.55 -14.58
C THR A 641 0.57 13.55 -14.84
N LEU A 642 0.76 14.46 -15.79
CA LEU A 642 -0.25 15.44 -16.17
C LEU A 642 -1.49 14.79 -16.81
N ASN A 643 -1.30 13.68 -17.54
CA ASN A 643 -2.38 12.91 -18.17
C ASN A 643 -3.40 13.78 -18.95
N GLY A 644 -2.88 14.74 -19.71
CA GLY A 644 -3.69 15.69 -20.50
C GLY A 644 -4.24 16.90 -19.72
N LYS A 645 -4.06 16.97 -18.40
CA LYS A 645 -4.33 18.19 -17.60
C LYS A 645 -3.19 19.19 -17.77
N ASP A 646 -3.44 20.47 -17.48
CA ASP A 646 -2.37 21.45 -17.39
C ASP A 646 -1.56 21.30 -16.08
N LEU A 647 -0.33 21.82 -16.10
CA LEU A 647 0.60 21.75 -14.97
C LEU A 647 0.04 22.45 -13.73
N GLU A 648 -0.60 23.61 -13.89
CA GLU A 648 -1.07 24.42 -12.77
C GLU A 648 -2.22 23.74 -12.03
N THR A 649 -3.18 23.18 -12.76
CA THR A 649 -4.28 22.41 -12.19
C THR A 649 -3.77 21.20 -11.42
N THR A 650 -2.79 20.47 -11.96
CA THR A 650 -2.24 19.26 -11.31
C THR A 650 -1.46 19.60 -10.04
N LEU A 651 -0.69 20.70 -10.07
CA LEU A 651 0.03 21.22 -8.90
C LEU A 651 -0.95 21.63 -7.79
N ASN A 652 -1.97 22.44 -8.11
CA ASN A 652 -2.96 22.92 -7.12
C ASN A 652 -3.81 21.80 -6.52
N ALA A 653 -4.07 20.73 -7.27
CA ALA A 653 -4.83 19.59 -6.78
C ALA A 653 -4.05 18.68 -5.83
N SER A 654 -2.71 18.78 -5.78
CA SER A 654 -1.87 17.75 -5.14
C SER A 654 -0.81 18.28 -4.19
N LEU A 655 -0.41 19.54 -4.31
CA LEU A 655 0.66 20.14 -3.51
C LEU A 655 0.14 21.32 -2.68
N THR A 656 0.80 21.58 -1.56
CA THR A 656 0.55 22.82 -0.80
C THR A 656 1.09 24.05 -1.55
N PRO A 657 0.58 25.27 -1.31
CA PRO A 657 1.09 26.49 -1.95
C PRO A 657 2.62 26.66 -1.89
N THR A 658 3.25 26.37 -0.75
CA THR A 658 4.71 26.44 -0.62
C THR A 658 5.42 25.37 -1.46
N GLU A 659 4.85 24.17 -1.58
CA GLU A 659 5.40 23.11 -2.44
C GLU A 659 5.24 23.42 -3.93
N ILE A 660 4.14 24.06 -4.33
CA ILE A 660 3.92 24.56 -5.69
C ILE A 660 5.00 25.59 -6.03
N TRP A 661 5.25 26.54 -5.12
CA TRP A 661 6.32 27.52 -5.25
C TRP A 661 7.70 26.84 -5.42
N THR A 662 8.01 25.86 -4.58
CA THR A 662 9.24 25.06 -4.69
C THR A 662 9.35 24.36 -6.04
N PHE A 663 8.27 23.73 -6.51
CA PHE A 663 8.26 23.03 -7.79
C PHE A 663 8.54 24.00 -8.95
N LYS A 664 7.84 25.15 -8.98
CA LYS A 664 7.99 26.18 -10.02
C LYS A 664 9.42 26.71 -10.09
N ILE A 665 10.06 26.97 -8.95
CA ILE A 665 11.47 27.41 -8.88
C ILE A 665 12.42 26.42 -9.55
N PHE A 666 12.34 25.15 -9.18
CA PHE A 666 13.28 24.15 -9.70
C PHE A 666 12.95 23.77 -11.14
N TYR A 667 11.67 23.79 -11.51
CA TYR A 667 11.25 23.59 -12.89
C TYR A 667 11.77 24.70 -13.81
N ASP A 668 11.73 25.98 -13.38
CA ASP A 668 12.27 27.10 -14.14
C ASP A 668 13.79 26.99 -14.34
N LEU A 669 14.54 26.56 -13.31
CA LEU A 669 15.98 26.29 -13.43
C LEU A 669 16.31 25.15 -14.42
N TYR A 670 15.42 24.16 -14.51
CA TYR A 670 15.60 23.00 -15.38
C TYR A 670 15.20 23.28 -16.82
N LYS A 671 14.04 23.92 -17.04
CA LYS A 671 13.52 24.20 -18.39
C LYS A 671 14.00 25.51 -18.99
N ASN A 672 14.11 26.56 -18.20
CA ASN A 672 14.30 27.93 -18.67
C ASN A 672 15.61 28.58 -18.17
N ASP A 673 16.53 27.77 -17.62
CA ASP A 673 17.81 28.26 -17.05
C ASP A 673 17.65 29.35 -15.98
N GLY A 674 16.50 29.36 -15.28
CA GLY A 674 16.24 30.33 -14.21
C GLY A 674 15.76 31.71 -14.68
N ALA A 675 15.22 31.82 -15.90
CA ALA A 675 14.77 33.09 -16.47
C ALA A 675 13.73 33.83 -15.61
N GLN A 676 12.90 33.12 -14.83
CA GLN A 676 11.85 33.69 -13.98
C GLN A 676 12.20 33.59 -12.48
N LEU A 677 13.42 33.17 -12.14
CA LEU A 677 13.81 32.86 -10.76
C LEU A 677 13.67 34.07 -9.82
N GLY A 678 14.02 35.28 -10.28
CA GLY A 678 13.90 36.50 -9.48
C GLY A 678 12.45 36.81 -9.09
N ASP A 679 11.54 36.73 -10.05
CA ASP A 679 10.11 36.98 -9.82
C ASP A 679 9.50 35.91 -8.92
N LEU A 680 9.83 34.64 -9.16
CA LEU A 680 9.38 33.52 -8.32
C LEU A 680 9.88 33.64 -6.87
N LEU A 681 11.11 34.12 -6.65
CA LEU A 681 11.63 34.36 -5.30
C LEU A 681 10.86 35.49 -4.58
N ASN A 682 10.42 36.52 -5.30
CA ASN A 682 9.66 37.63 -4.73
C ASN A 682 8.17 37.28 -4.48
N GLN A 683 7.63 36.30 -5.22
CA GLN A 683 6.25 35.79 -5.09
C GLN A 683 6.10 34.66 -4.06
N ALA A 684 7.08 34.48 -3.17
CA ALA A 684 7.02 33.39 -2.20
C ALA A 684 5.88 33.59 -1.18
N GLU A 685 4.99 32.60 -1.09
CA GLU A 685 3.85 32.59 -0.16
C GLU A 685 4.28 32.87 1.30
N PRO A 686 3.42 33.54 2.09
CA PRO A 686 3.63 33.72 3.51
C PRO A 686 3.51 32.38 4.24
N ILE A 687 4.23 32.27 5.35
CA ILE A 687 4.21 31.08 6.20
C ILE A 687 2.94 31.11 7.02
N ALA A 688 2.23 29.98 7.10
CA ALA A 688 1.06 29.85 7.97
C ALA A 688 1.43 30.13 9.43
N SER A 689 0.51 30.75 10.19
CA SER A 689 0.75 31.17 11.58
C SER A 689 0.44 30.10 12.63
N SER A 690 -0.09 28.94 12.22
CA SER A 690 -0.55 27.89 13.12
C SER A 690 -0.60 26.53 12.43
N SER A 691 -0.93 25.47 13.20
CA SER A 691 -1.07 24.08 12.75
C SER A 691 0.23 23.47 12.21
N TRP A 692 0.14 22.27 11.65
CA TRP A 692 1.22 21.60 10.92
C TRP A 692 1.78 22.44 9.76
N ARG A 693 0.96 23.33 9.18
CA ARG A 693 1.36 24.22 8.09
C ARG A 693 2.45 25.19 8.48
N LEU A 694 2.48 25.66 9.73
CA LEU A 694 3.56 26.53 10.21
C LEU A 694 4.94 25.89 9.97
N THR A 695 5.15 24.70 10.52
CA THR A 695 6.42 23.98 10.44
C THR A 695 6.70 23.53 9.01
N HIS A 696 5.67 23.02 8.32
CA HIS A 696 5.78 22.53 6.95
C HIS A 696 6.21 23.63 5.97
N ASP A 697 5.54 24.78 5.99
CA ASP A 697 5.80 25.89 5.07
C ASP A 697 7.16 26.51 5.37
N TYR A 698 7.49 26.70 6.65
CA TYR A 698 8.79 27.22 7.08
C TYR A 698 9.94 26.32 6.59
N LEU A 699 9.87 25.02 6.85
CA LEU A 699 10.96 24.08 6.50
C LEU A 699 11.03 23.78 5.01
N THR A 700 9.90 23.78 4.29
CA THR A 700 9.89 23.65 2.82
C THR A 700 10.56 24.87 2.19
N LYS A 701 10.26 26.08 2.69
CA LYS A 701 10.90 27.32 2.23
C LYS A 701 12.39 27.33 2.54
N LEU A 702 12.79 26.98 3.76
CA LEU A 702 14.19 26.87 4.16
C LEU A 702 14.95 25.84 3.31
N SER A 703 14.38 24.64 3.11
CA SER A 703 14.98 23.60 2.28
C SER A 703 15.18 24.06 0.83
N THR A 704 14.21 24.77 0.27
CA THR A 704 14.27 25.31 -1.10
C THR A 704 15.40 26.31 -1.23
N LEU A 705 15.44 27.31 -0.34
CA LEU A 705 16.46 28.36 -0.37
C LEU A 705 17.87 27.81 -0.11
N LYS A 706 18.04 26.89 0.85
CA LYS A 706 19.34 26.22 1.10
C LYS A 706 19.82 25.44 -0.12
N THR A 707 18.90 24.74 -0.80
CA THR A 707 19.23 23.99 -2.02
C THR A 707 19.66 24.94 -3.14
N LEU A 708 18.96 26.07 -3.32
CA LEU A 708 19.32 27.10 -4.30
C LEU A 708 20.69 27.74 -4.01
N ASP A 709 20.99 28.10 -2.76
CA ASP A 709 22.28 28.71 -2.41
C ASP A 709 23.46 27.78 -2.70
N ASN A 710 23.24 26.47 -2.55
CA ASN A 710 24.22 25.42 -2.86
C ASN A 710 24.45 25.22 -4.37
N PHE A 711 23.55 25.68 -5.24
CA PHE A 711 23.72 25.56 -6.69
C PHE A 711 24.75 26.56 -7.22
N LYS A 712 25.89 26.03 -7.68
CA LYS A 712 26.93 26.81 -8.36
C LYS A 712 26.46 27.44 -9.68
N ARG A 713 25.38 26.91 -10.28
CA ARG A 713 24.83 27.38 -11.56
C ARG A 713 24.14 28.74 -11.46
N VAL A 714 23.56 29.07 -10.32
CA VAL A 714 23.02 30.43 -10.08
C VAL A 714 24.22 31.37 -9.96
N LYS A 715 24.59 32.06 -11.05
CA LYS A 715 25.81 32.90 -11.10
C LYS A 715 25.53 34.38 -10.82
N ASP A 716 24.30 34.82 -11.01
CA ASP A 716 23.90 36.20 -10.75
C ASP A 716 24.10 36.56 -9.27
N LYS A 717 24.92 37.59 -9.04
CA LYS A 717 25.25 38.09 -7.71
C LYS A 717 24.04 38.67 -6.99
N GLN A 718 23.15 39.36 -7.70
CA GLN A 718 21.94 39.95 -7.13
C GLN A 718 20.98 38.85 -6.67
N LEU A 719 20.76 37.82 -7.51
CA LEU A 719 19.93 36.67 -7.14
C LEU A 719 20.53 35.88 -5.97
N LYS A 720 21.85 35.63 -5.95
CA LYS A 720 22.49 35.00 -4.78
C LYS A 720 22.31 35.81 -3.51
N GLN A 721 22.45 37.13 -3.60
CA GLN A 721 22.23 38.00 -2.44
C GLN A 721 20.77 37.97 -1.99
N LEU A 722 19.81 37.95 -2.92
CA LEU A 722 18.38 37.82 -2.62
C LEU A 722 18.10 36.50 -1.88
N ILE A 723 18.60 35.36 -2.38
CA ILE A 723 18.44 34.05 -1.73
C ILE A 723 19.00 34.08 -0.30
N LYS A 724 20.22 34.57 -0.12
CA LYS A 724 20.86 34.67 1.21
C LYS A 724 20.09 35.58 2.16
N ASN A 725 19.63 36.74 1.67
CA ASN A 725 18.82 37.67 2.45
C ASN A 725 17.51 37.01 2.90
N GLN A 726 16.82 36.26 2.02
CA GLN A 726 15.61 35.53 2.38
C GLN A 726 15.89 34.42 3.41
N ILE A 727 17.02 33.70 3.31
CA ILE A 727 17.42 32.72 4.33
C ILE A 727 17.63 33.39 5.69
N HIS A 728 18.34 34.53 5.73
CA HIS A 728 18.55 35.28 6.96
C HIS A 728 17.24 35.77 7.56
N GLN A 729 16.40 36.44 6.76
CA GLN A 729 15.08 36.92 7.20
C GLN A 729 14.18 35.79 7.72
N LEU A 730 14.22 34.62 7.08
CA LEU A 730 13.45 33.45 7.52
C LEU A 730 13.92 32.98 8.91
N ARG A 731 15.24 32.87 9.10
CA ARG A 731 15.85 32.44 10.38
C ARG A 731 15.65 33.44 11.50
N ASP A 732 15.77 34.74 11.21
CA ASP A 732 15.60 35.81 12.19
C ASP A 732 14.17 35.86 12.74
N ARG A 733 13.18 35.41 11.95
CA ARG A 733 11.78 35.34 12.35
C ARG A 733 11.38 34.03 13.02
N CYS A 734 12.27 33.04 13.09
CA CYS A 734 11.94 31.70 13.58
C CYS A 734 11.32 31.72 14.98
N ASP A 735 12.04 32.27 15.96
CA ASP A 735 11.59 32.29 17.36
C ASP A 735 10.24 33.03 17.50
N GLN A 736 10.10 34.19 16.85
CA GLN A 736 8.87 35.00 16.90
C GLN A 736 7.64 34.23 16.41
N VAL A 737 7.73 33.55 15.26
CA VAL A 737 6.55 32.88 14.68
C VAL A 737 6.09 31.71 15.56
N TYR A 738 7.01 30.98 16.19
CA TYR A 738 6.66 29.91 17.12
C TYR A 738 6.17 30.44 18.47
N GLU A 739 6.69 31.57 18.94
CA GLU A 739 6.19 32.25 20.14
C GLU A 739 4.74 32.73 19.93
N ASP A 740 4.46 33.34 18.78
CA ASP A 740 3.11 33.77 18.39
C ASP A 740 2.13 32.58 18.37
N TYR A 741 2.55 31.44 17.82
CA TYR A 741 1.73 30.23 17.81
C TYR A 741 1.58 29.62 19.21
N THR A 742 2.63 29.65 20.03
CA THR A 742 2.57 29.20 21.42
C THR A 742 1.55 30.03 22.21
N ASN A 743 1.55 31.34 22.04
CA ASN A 743 0.59 32.25 22.68
C ASN A 743 -0.85 31.97 22.20
N GLN A 744 -1.05 31.68 20.92
CA GLN A 744 -2.36 31.26 20.40
C GLN A 744 -2.84 29.96 21.05
N LEU A 745 -1.98 28.94 21.19
CA LEU A 745 -2.31 27.67 21.85
C LEU A 745 -2.66 27.85 23.32
N VAL A 746 -1.90 28.66 24.06
CA VAL A 746 -2.16 28.95 25.47
C VAL A 746 -3.50 29.65 25.63
N LYS A 747 -3.74 30.69 24.84
CA LYS A 747 -5.01 31.43 24.86
C LYS A 747 -6.19 30.50 24.54
N ALA A 748 -6.08 29.67 23.52
CA ALA A 748 -7.11 28.71 23.14
C ALA A 748 -7.36 27.66 24.24
N SER A 749 -6.29 27.18 24.90
CA SER A 749 -6.39 26.26 26.05
C SER A 749 -7.09 26.92 27.26
N GLU A 750 -6.79 28.19 27.55
CA GLU A 750 -7.47 28.94 28.60
C GLU A 750 -8.96 29.17 28.31
N GLU A 751 -9.32 29.35 27.05
CA GLU A 751 -10.71 29.49 26.60
C GLU A 751 -11.53 28.20 26.79
N LEU A 752 -10.89 27.02 26.90
CA LEU A 752 -11.58 25.77 27.24
C LEU A 752 -12.19 25.78 28.65
N ASN A 753 -11.65 26.61 29.56
CA ASN A 753 -12.20 26.78 30.91
C ASN A 753 -13.43 27.69 30.98
N LYS A 754 -13.92 28.19 29.85
CA LYS A 754 -15.01 29.17 29.78
C LYS A 754 -16.19 28.64 28.94
N GLY A 755 -17.38 29.21 29.20
CA GLY A 755 -18.56 29.06 28.35
C GLY A 755 -19.01 27.62 28.07
N SER A 756 -19.41 27.36 26.83
CA SER A 756 -19.93 26.07 26.37
C SER A 756 -18.90 24.94 26.42
N ASN A 757 -17.61 25.24 26.21
CA ASN A 757 -16.53 24.26 26.25
C ASN A 757 -16.41 23.65 27.65
N ARG A 758 -16.36 24.50 28.68
CA ARG A 758 -16.30 24.06 30.08
C ARG A 758 -17.54 23.25 30.45
N THR A 759 -18.71 23.71 30.00
CA THR A 759 -19.98 23.02 30.23
C THR A 759 -19.98 21.60 29.65
N LEU A 760 -19.43 21.40 28.45
CA LEU A 760 -19.30 20.08 27.83
C LEU A 760 -18.35 19.18 28.63
N LEU A 761 -17.17 19.68 28.99
CA LEU A 761 -16.18 18.92 29.75
C LEU A 761 -16.72 18.53 31.13
N ASP A 762 -17.41 19.44 31.83
CA ASP A 762 -18.04 19.15 33.13
C ASP A 762 -19.12 18.08 33.01
N LYS A 763 -19.94 18.10 31.95
CA LYS A 763 -20.91 17.03 31.67
C LYS A 763 -20.21 15.68 31.46
N LEU A 764 -19.12 15.64 30.71
CA LEU A 764 -18.36 14.39 30.52
C LEU A 764 -17.57 13.98 31.78
N GLY A 765 -17.41 14.87 32.75
CA GLY A 765 -16.58 14.68 33.93
C GLY A 765 -15.09 14.69 33.59
N TYR A 766 -14.69 15.52 32.64
CA TYR A 766 -13.35 15.63 32.09
C TYR A 766 -12.73 17.00 32.37
N VAL A 767 -11.40 17.05 32.33
CA VAL A 767 -10.64 18.29 32.51
C VAL A 767 -10.05 18.77 31.19
N PRO A 768 -9.90 20.09 30.99
CA PRO A 768 -9.25 20.60 29.79
C PRO A 768 -7.79 20.19 29.74
N LEU A 769 -7.28 20.03 28.52
CA LEU A 769 -5.88 19.74 28.25
C LEU A 769 -4.99 20.86 28.81
N SER A 770 -3.90 20.48 29.49
CA SER A 770 -2.99 21.45 30.10
C SER A 770 -2.23 22.27 29.04
N SER A 771 -2.00 23.56 29.31
CA SER A 771 -1.15 24.38 28.45
C SER A 771 0.28 23.83 28.38
N SER A 772 0.80 23.27 29.47
CA SER A 772 2.12 22.63 29.51
C SER A 772 2.26 21.44 28.56
N SER A 773 1.20 20.63 28.38
CA SER A 773 1.21 19.52 27.42
C SER A 773 1.23 19.96 25.96
N LEU A 774 0.93 21.24 25.67
CA LEU A 774 1.01 21.83 24.33
C LEU A 774 2.34 22.54 24.11
N GLN A 775 2.79 23.30 25.10
CA GLN A 775 4.01 24.11 25.02
C GLN A 775 5.29 23.27 24.91
N SER A 776 5.42 22.21 25.72
CA SER A 776 6.65 21.40 25.75
C SER A 776 6.93 20.69 24.42
N PRO A 777 5.95 20.02 23.78
CA PRO A 777 6.13 19.46 22.44
C PRO A 777 6.44 20.52 21.38
N LEU A 778 5.75 21.66 21.37
CA LEU A 778 6.01 22.72 20.41
C LEU A 778 7.41 23.33 20.57
N LEU A 779 7.86 23.52 21.82
CA LEU A 779 9.21 23.96 22.12
C LEU A 779 10.27 22.96 21.60
N THR A 780 9.96 21.67 21.66
CA THR A 780 10.83 20.63 21.11
C THR A 780 10.92 20.74 19.59
N VAL A 781 9.80 20.99 18.91
CA VAL A 781 9.76 21.25 17.47
C VAL A 781 10.55 22.52 17.12
N LEU A 782 10.33 23.63 17.83
CA LEU A 782 11.07 24.88 17.66
C LEU A 782 12.58 24.66 17.79
N LYS A 783 13.03 23.96 18.84
CA LYS A 783 14.45 23.64 19.04
C LYS A 783 15.02 22.85 17.85
N THR A 784 14.27 21.89 17.33
CA THR A 784 14.67 21.14 16.14
C THR A 784 14.77 22.04 14.90
N VAL A 785 13.78 22.89 14.66
CA VAL A 785 13.72 23.80 13.50
C VAL A 785 14.85 24.83 13.57
N ARG A 786 15.12 25.39 14.74
CA ARG A 786 16.19 26.37 14.99
C ARG A 786 17.60 25.82 14.71
N ASN A 787 17.80 24.51 14.85
CA ASN A 787 19.09 23.87 14.65
C ASN A 787 19.43 23.57 13.17
N LEU A 788 18.55 23.93 12.21
CA LEU A 788 18.70 23.67 10.77
C LEU A 788 19.15 24.89 9.95
#